data_AF-A0A1F4V9Y1-F1
#
_entry.id   AF-A0A1F4V9Y1-F1
#
_cell.length_a   1.000
_cell.length_b   1.000
_cell.length_c   1.000
_cell.angle_alpha   90.00
_cell.angle_beta   90.00
_cell.angle_gamma   90.00
#
_symmetry.space_group_name_H-M   'P 1'
#
loop_
_entity.id
_entity.type
_entity.pdbx_description
1 polymer ?
#
loop_
_entity_poly.entity_id
_entity_poly.type
_entity_poly.pdbx_seq_one_letter_code
_entity_poly.pdbx_strand_id
1 'polypeptide(L)'
;MPLFLSVFLYTLISLFTFGGAAFLLIEQLGLTFPIPGELISPLAEDSKKLGGKEPAFYLDLANHDLSAYQKRVNGECSSGQAVRVISEEGEVTCETVSSQESVASSGVTSLKGGGGVLVNGTSGISKTGALTLSTSGIPYSSLSLSGSIVTGDIKDGTLVTADLADSLVTSAKIADATITGADLASNISISTSGNLTTTGSGTITSAGLLTANSALTVTTGNLTLTGGSLLLGTGTLTSNISDSASAVGFTLTTANTLSTAGAKLLSIKNNTTEELAIDKDGNLTVNGNLVSTGTLTGTQLISTIGDGTPPLVVISQTQVANLNASLLGGFTAANLEESANVQVFTATGTWTKPAGAKWVRVIVIGGGGGGAGGRGAAAPAGREGGSGGGGGALVQRDFDPAALGATETVTVATTAAGGAGGASAASGSGTVGNSSSFGSHVTAYGGGRGFFDGNYPQGGGGAGAAAAGIDSVAGAGGAGGGPGGAAGNADATAFGGAGGGGAWANPGRSAVYGGGGGGAAANYGSTPGGSSLYGCPGAAAGGGVSAASPGVSANGGAGGTINSYAAGSGGTGGTVEGGAASAGTSRSGTGKCGDGGGGGAGNNAGNGGAGGTGGAPGGGGGGGGGGTTTGGAGGAGGRGEVIVITWF
;
A
#
# COMPACT_ATOMS: atom_id res chain seq x y z
N MET A 1 -57.03 40.27 -44.03
CA MET A 1 -57.43 41.65 -44.38
C MET A 1 -58.92 41.78 -44.09
N PRO A 2 -59.43 42.93 -43.60
CA PRO A 2 -58.76 44.10 -42.98
C PRO A 2 -59.09 44.20 -41.46
N LEU A 3 -58.71 45.21 -40.67
CA LEU A 3 -57.43 45.94 -40.48
C LEU A 3 -57.44 46.50 -39.02
N PHE A 4 -56.28 46.49 -38.34
CA PHE A 4 -55.78 47.50 -37.37
C PHE A 4 -56.50 47.68 -36.00
N LEU A 5 -55.79 47.68 -34.85
CA LEU A 5 -54.85 48.67 -34.25
C LEU A 5 -55.65 49.80 -33.53
N SER A 6 -55.73 49.89 -32.18
CA SER A 6 -54.70 50.19 -31.15
C SER A 6 -54.08 51.61 -31.29
N VAL A 7 -53.83 52.42 -30.25
CA VAL A 7 -54.04 52.27 -28.79
C VAL A 7 -53.94 53.65 -28.08
N PHE A 8 -54.39 53.77 -26.81
CA PHE A 8 -54.18 54.91 -25.87
C PHE A 8 -54.88 56.26 -26.22
N LEU A 9 -55.13 57.22 -25.30
CA LEU A 9 -54.82 57.34 -23.85
C LEU A 9 -56.01 57.92 -23.04
N TYR A 10 -55.99 57.73 -21.71
CA TYR A 10 -56.92 58.28 -20.70
C TYR A 10 -56.78 59.80 -20.46
N THR A 11 -57.92 60.49 -20.30
CA THR A 11 -58.39 61.27 -19.11
C THR A 11 -59.56 62.16 -19.55
N LEU A 12 -60.62 62.52 -18.82
CA LEU A 12 -61.28 62.23 -17.53
C LEU A 12 -62.39 63.34 -17.43
N ILE A 13 -63.26 63.34 -16.40
CA ILE A 13 -64.07 64.49 -15.90
C ILE A 13 -65.53 64.67 -16.43
N SER A 14 -66.47 64.17 -15.62
CA SER A 14 -67.75 64.75 -15.13
C SER A 14 -69.01 65.04 -16.00
N LEU A 15 -70.14 64.53 -15.48
CA LEU A 15 -71.47 65.18 -15.25
C LEU A 15 -72.56 65.37 -16.34
N PHE A 16 -73.81 65.29 -15.85
CA PHE A 16 -75.12 65.76 -16.36
C PHE A 16 -75.76 65.20 -17.67
N THR A 17 -76.59 64.17 -17.46
CA THR A 17 -78.02 64.01 -17.83
C THR A 17 -78.73 64.78 -18.99
N PHE A 18 -79.71 64.04 -19.55
CA PHE A 18 -81.05 64.46 -20.05
C PHE A 18 -81.24 64.95 -21.50
N GLY A 19 -82.33 64.45 -22.11
CA GLY A 19 -82.91 64.90 -23.38
C GLY A 19 -83.51 63.75 -24.21
N GLY A 20 -84.84 63.60 -24.26
CA GLY A 20 -85.49 62.53 -25.04
C GLY A 20 -87.01 62.72 -25.24
N ALA A 21 -87.54 62.26 -26.38
CA ALA A 21 -88.97 62.25 -26.74
C ALA A 21 -89.23 61.37 -28.00
N ALA A 22 -90.52 61.19 -28.32
CA ALA A 22 -91.14 60.54 -29.51
C ALA A 22 -91.15 58.98 -29.54
N PHE A 23 -92.25 58.25 -29.84
CA PHE A 23 -93.34 58.31 -30.88
C PHE A 23 -92.90 57.73 -32.25
N LEU A 24 -93.73 57.08 -33.09
CA LEU A 24 -95.08 56.43 -33.05
C LEU A 24 -95.10 55.43 -34.26
N LEU A 25 -96.11 54.71 -34.79
CA LEU A 25 -97.58 54.45 -34.71
C LEU A 25 -97.77 52.99 -35.31
N ILE A 26 -98.88 52.27 -35.56
CA ILE A 26 -100.36 52.39 -35.73
C ILE A 26 -101.00 51.09 -35.11
N GLU A 27 -102.21 50.56 -35.33
CA GLU A 27 -103.39 50.77 -36.21
C GLU A 27 -104.71 50.63 -35.41
N GLN A 28 -105.85 51.04 -35.98
CA GLN A 28 -107.20 50.67 -35.51
C GLN A 28 -108.19 50.61 -36.69
N LEU A 29 -109.02 49.56 -36.75
CA LEU A 29 -110.02 49.36 -37.82
C LEU A 29 -111.25 50.27 -37.63
N GLY A 30 -111.84 50.72 -38.74
CA GLY A 30 -113.09 51.49 -38.74
C GLY A 30 -114.18 50.87 -39.63
N LEU A 31 -115.43 51.33 -39.46
CA LEU A 31 -116.58 51.14 -40.36
C LEU A 31 -117.66 52.19 -40.07
N THR A 32 -118.66 52.37 -40.96
CA THR A 32 -119.44 53.62 -41.05
C THR A 32 -120.92 53.45 -41.44
N PHE A 33 -121.73 54.49 -41.12
CA PHE A 33 -122.97 54.91 -41.83
C PHE A 33 -124.27 54.04 -41.63
N PRO A 34 -125.49 54.44 -42.10
CA PRO A 34 -126.41 55.30 -41.31
C PRO A 34 -127.96 55.08 -41.46
N ILE A 35 -128.78 55.98 -40.87
CA ILE A 35 -130.22 56.36 -41.17
C ILE A 35 -131.33 55.27 -41.17
N PRO A 36 -132.66 55.60 -41.34
CA PRO A 36 -133.41 56.88 -41.20
C PRO A 36 -134.73 56.82 -40.37
N GLY A 37 -135.33 58.00 -40.11
CA GLY A 37 -136.80 58.19 -40.08
C GLY A 37 -137.54 57.97 -38.74
N GLU A 38 -138.71 58.59 -38.49
CA GLU A 38 -139.40 59.67 -39.23
C GLU A 38 -140.24 60.55 -38.27
N LEU A 39 -140.78 61.66 -38.80
CA LEU A 39 -141.51 62.74 -38.11
C LEU A 39 -142.78 62.29 -37.36
N ILE A 40 -143.27 63.12 -36.43
CA ILE A 40 -144.50 63.92 -36.61
C ILE A 40 -144.72 64.87 -35.40
N SER A 41 -144.93 66.16 -35.71
CA SER A 41 -145.46 67.20 -34.81
C SER A 41 -146.98 67.34 -35.07
N PRO A 42 -147.83 68.03 -34.26
CA PRO A 42 -147.69 69.47 -33.97
C PRO A 42 -148.36 69.93 -32.65
N LEU A 43 -148.68 71.24 -32.56
CA LEU A 43 -149.72 71.87 -31.71
C LEU A 43 -149.48 71.82 -30.17
N ALA A 44 -149.32 72.91 -29.41
CA ALA A 44 -149.80 74.30 -29.53
C ALA A 44 -151.34 74.41 -29.63
N GLU A 45 -152.04 75.26 -28.89
CA GLU A 45 -151.69 76.21 -27.83
C GLU A 45 -152.96 76.35 -26.95
N ASP A 46 -152.87 76.96 -25.76
CA ASP A 46 -154.03 77.20 -24.89
C ASP A 46 -154.70 75.88 -24.39
N SER A 47 -155.72 75.84 -23.54
CA SER A 47 -156.60 76.91 -23.04
C SER A 47 -156.75 76.84 -21.52
N LYS A 48 -156.48 77.90 -20.76
CA LYS A 48 -157.20 79.19 -20.76
C LYS A 48 -158.73 79.00 -20.74
N LYS A 49 -159.36 78.73 -19.59
CA LYS A 49 -160.76 79.17 -19.29
C LYS A 49 -161.07 79.29 -17.78
N LEU A 50 -160.30 80.12 -17.06
CA LEU A 50 -160.70 80.86 -15.85
C LEU A 50 -159.85 82.16 -15.75
N GLY A 51 -160.38 83.39 -15.67
CA GLY A 51 -161.72 83.89 -16.03
C GLY A 51 -161.60 84.92 -17.18
N GLY A 52 -162.61 85.04 -18.05
CA GLY A 52 -162.55 85.82 -19.31
C GLY A 52 -162.79 85.09 -20.66
N LYS A 53 -162.41 83.84 -20.97
CA LYS A 53 -161.89 82.71 -20.18
C LYS A 53 -162.94 81.99 -19.30
N GLU A 54 -164.16 81.72 -19.75
CA GLU A 54 -165.04 80.61 -19.29
C GLU A 54 -166.13 80.34 -20.36
N PRO A 55 -167.06 79.37 -20.24
CA PRO A 55 -167.06 78.06 -19.53
C PRO A 55 -166.79 76.91 -20.56
N ALA A 56 -167.06 75.61 -20.34
CA ALA A 56 -166.88 74.65 -19.20
C ALA A 56 -167.32 73.22 -19.66
N PHE A 57 -167.09 72.16 -18.85
CA PHE A 57 -167.79 70.85 -18.93
C PHE A 57 -168.77 70.76 -17.76
N TYR A 58 -170.03 70.39 -18.01
CA TYR A 58 -171.10 70.47 -17.00
C TYR A 58 -171.37 69.12 -16.32
N LEU A 59 -170.62 68.85 -15.25
CA LEU A 59 -171.17 68.18 -14.08
C LEU A 59 -170.89 69.06 -12.87
N ASP A 60 -171.92 69.34 -12.08
CA ASP A 60 -171.84 70.25 -10.94
C ASP A 60 -171.10 69.61 -9.76
N LEU A 61 -170.01 70.25 -9.34
CA LEU A 61 -169.66 70.36 -7.93
C LEU A 61 -168.88 71.65 -7.69
N ALA A 62 -169.52 72.79 -7.96
CA ALA A 62 -168.91 74.12 -8.10
C ALA A 62 -168.34 74.77 -6.80
N ASN A 63 -167.90 73.98 -5.81
CA ASN A 63 -167.40 74.52 -4.52
C ASN A 63 -166.54 73.57 -3.64
N HIS A 64 -165.97 72.48 -4.15
CA HIS A 64 -165.17 71.56 -3.31
C HIS A 64 -163.68 71.94 -3.18
N ASP A 65 -163.16 71.73 -1.96
CA ASP A 65 -162.14 72.59 -1.35
C ASP A 65 -160.67 72.08 -1.45
N LEU A 66 -159.74 72.97 -1.08
CA LEU A 66 -158.29 72.86 -1.18
C LEU A 66 -157.64 71.93 -0.14
N SER A 67 -156.34 71.72 -0.37
CA SER A 67 -155.29 71.31 0.59
C SER A 67 -155.19 69.83 0.96
N ALA A 68 -153.95 69.32 0.93
CA ALA A 68 -153.23 68.85 2.12
C ALA A 68 -151.92 68.12 1.78
N TYR A 69 -151.87 67.30 0.73
CA TYR A 69 -150.81 66.28 0.57
C TYR A 69 -149.94 66.40 -0.69
N GLN A 70 -148.83 67.12 -0.52
CA GLN A 70 -147.54 66.63 -1.01
C GLN A 70 -146.99 65.62 0.01
N LYS A 71 -146.29 64.57 -0.45
CA LYS A 71 -145.22 63.94 0.33
C LYS A 71 -143.98 63.84 -0.56
N ARG A 72 -142.90 64.47 -0.13
CA ARG A 72 -141.56 64.42 -0.74
C ARG A 72 -140.69 63.52 0.14
N VAL A 73 -139.80 62.74 -0.46
CA VAL A 73 -138.68 62.17 0.31
C VAL A 73 -137.84 63.32 0.84
N ASN A 74 -137.54 63.32 2.14
CA ASN A 74 -137.04 64.50 2.85
C ASN A 74 -135.86 64.17 3.81
N GLY A 75 -134.90 63.39 3.31
CA GLY A 75 -133.64 63.09 3.98
C GLY A 75 -132.60 62.54 2.99
N GLU A 76 -131.32 62.60 3.37
CA GLU A 76 -130.19 62.10 2.58
C GLU A 76 -129.15 61.44 3.52
N CYS A 77 -128.48 60.38 3.06
CA CYS A 77 -127.49 59.68 3.89
C CYS A 77 -126.12 60.37 3.85
N SER A 78 -125.48 60.47 5.01
CA SER A 78 -124.13 61.03 5.13
C SER A 78 -123.08 60.13 4.47
N SER A 79 -122.00 60.74 3.97
CA SER A 79 -120.89 60.01 3.34
C SER A 79 -120.34 58.90 4.26
N GLY A 80 -120.23 57.68 3.73
CA GLY A 80 -119.91 56.46 4.51
C GLY A 80 -121.13 55.64 4.95
N GLN A 81 -122.35 56.07 4.61
CA GLN A 81 -123.59 55.32 4.83
C GLN A 81 -124.38 55.07 3.53
N ALA A 82 -125.18 54.01 3.52
CA ALA A 82 -126.11 53.68 2.42
C ALA A 82 -127.57 53.79 2.88
N VAL A 83 -128.50 53.99 1.93
CA VAL A 83 -129.95 53.97 2.18
C VAL A 83 -130.42 52.54 2.39
N ARG A 84 -131.06 52.25 3.52
CA ARG A 84 -131.59 50.91 3.85
C ARG A 84 -133.09 50.81 3.58
N VAL A 85 -133.89 51.78 4.04
CA VAL A 85 -135.36 51.85 3.83
C VAL A 85 -135.81 53.32 3.78
N ILE A 86 -136.82 53.62 2.95
CA ILE A 86 -137.59 54.89 2.97
C ILE A 86 -139.02 54.57 3.41
N SER A 87 -139.62 55.35 4.32
CA SER A 87 -140.98 55.10 4.83
C SER A 87 -142.10 55.72 3.99
N GLU A 88 -143.36 55.38 4.30
CA GLU A 88 -144.57 55.95 3.67
C GLU A 88 -144.80 57.44 4.03
N GLU A 89 -144.03 57.96 4.98
CA GLU A 89 -143.93 59.38 5.35
C GLU A 89 -142.85 60.13 4.57
N GLY A 90 -141.91 59.43 3.93
CA GLY A 90 -140.80 60.01 3.17
C GLY A 90 -139.50 60.19 3.96
N GLU A 91 -139.39 59.60 5.16
CA GLU A 91 -138.15 59.58 5.95
C GLU A 91 -137.18 58.51 5.44
N VAL A 92 -135.86 58.81 5.44
CA VAL A 92 -134.80 57.96 4.90
C VAL A 92 -133.97 57.38 6.04
N THR A 93 -133.93 56.06 6.18
CA THR A 93 -133.09 55.38 7.18
C THR A 93 -131.81 54.83 6.55
N CYS A 94 -130.67 55.18 7.16
CA CYS A 94 -129.33 54.85 6.66
C CYS A 94 -128.68 53.70 7.44
N GLU A 95 -127.65 53.07 6.86
CA GLU A 95 -126.78 52.08 7.51
C GLU A 95 -125.29 52.40 7.32
N THR A 96 -124.48 52.14 8.36
CA THR A 96 -123.05 52.48 8.38
C THR A 96 -122.21 51.38 7.75
N VAL A 97 -121.40 51.74 6.76
CA VAL A 97 -120.44 50.80 6.15
C VAL A 97 -119.14 50.81 6.97
N SER A 98 -119.13 50.08 8.08
CA SER A 98 -117.96 49.99 8.97
C SER A 98 -116.80 49.26 8.29
N SER A 99 -115.63 49.91 8.23
CA SER A 99 -114.42 49.31 7.68
C SER A 99 -113.70 48.40 8.70
N GLN A 100 -113.16 47.30 8.18
CA GLN A 100 -112.49 46.18 8.87
C GLN A 100 -113.37 45.31 9.78
N GLU A 101 -113.63 44.09 9.31
CA GLU A 101 -113.96 42.93 10.16
C GLU A 101 -112.75 41.98 10.18
N SER A 102 -112.39 41.47 11.37
CA SER A 102 -111.24 40.57 11.54
C SER A 102 -111.61 39.11 11.23
N VAL A 103 -111.25 38.65 10.03
CA VAL A 103 -111.56 37.28 9.58
C VAL A 103 -110.85 36.23 10.43
N ALA A 104 -111.61 35.31 11.01
CA ALA A 104 -111.11 34.25 11.90
C ALA A 104 -110.28 33.18 11.16
N SER A 105 -109.44 32.47 11.92
CA SER A 105 -108.29 31.72 11.42
C SER A 105 -108.62 30.31 10.89
N SER A 106 -109.31 30.19 9.75
CA SER A 106 -109.59 28.88 9.13
C SER A 106 -109.71 28.86 7.59
N GLY A 107 -109.00 29.71 6.84
CA GLY A 107 -109.18 29.74 5.37
C GLY A 107 -108.17 30.49 4.48
N VAL A 108 -107.04 30.98 4.98
CA VAL A 108 -106.08 31.76 4.15
C VAL A 108 -105.21 30.83 3.28
N THR A 109 -105.75 30.40 2.15
CA THR A 109 -105.06 29.51 1.19
C THR A 109 -104.17 30.24 0.17
N SER A 110 -104.32 31.57 0.03
CA SER A 110 -103.33 32.41 -0.66
C SER A 110 -103.41 33.87 -0.23
N LEU A 111 -102.25 34.54 -0.15
CA LEU A 111 -102.12 35.99 0.01
C LEU A 111 -101.61 36.58 -1.30
N LYS A 112 -102.51 37.03 -2.18
CA LYS A 112 -102.13 37.70 -3.44
C LYS A 112 -101.98 39.21 -3.27
N GLY A 113 -100.89 39.61 -2.63
CA GLY A 113 -100.40 40.99 -2.58
C GLY A 113 -98.88 41.01 -2.67
N GLY A 114 -98.30 41.94 -3.42
CA GLY A 114 -96.85 42.01 -3.71
C GLY A 114 -95.97 42.50 -2.54
N GLY A 115 -96.42 42.37 -1.29
CA GLY A 115 -95.68 42.72 -0.09
C GLY A 115 -95.40 41.49 0.76
N GLY A 116 -94.18 41.36 1.28
CA GLY A 116 -93.77 40.21 2.09
C GLY A 116 -94.59 40.05 3.38
N VAL A 117 -94.86 38.81 3.78
CA VAL A 117 -95.64 38.50 5.00
C VAL A 117 -94.79 38.77 6.25
N LEU A 118 -95.00 39.92 6.88
CA LEU A 118 -94.35 40.30 8.14
C LEU A 118 -95.09 39.70 9.34
N VAL A 119 -94.69 38.50 9.77
CA VAL A 119 -95.17 37.88 11.02
C VAL A 119 -94.43 38.49 12.22
N ASN A 120 -94.90 39.63 12.71
CA ASN A 120 -94.28 40.33 13.83
C ASN A 120 -94.75 39.76 15.19
N GLY A 121 -94.22 38.61 15.58
CA GLY A 121 -94.48 38.00 16.89
C GLY A 121 -93.66 36.75 17.15
N THR A 122 -93.09 36.62 18.35
CA THR A 122 -92.20 35.51 18.76
C THR A 122 -92.94 34.22 19.14
N SER A 123 -94.17 34.03 18.64
CA SER A 123 -95.00 32.85 18.92
C SER A 123 -95.94 32.57 17.75
N GLY A 124 -95.91 31.35 17.22
CA GLY A 124 -97.03 30.85 16.41
C GLY A 124 -96.82 30.64 14.90
N ILE A 125 -95.64 30.25 14.42
CA ILE A 125 -95.59 29.30 13.28
C ILE A 125 -95.36 27.90 13.87
N SER A 126 -96.44 27.32 14.40
CA SER A 126 -96.42 25.93 14.90
C SER A 126 -96.30 24.97 13.72
N LYS A 127 -95.42 23.97 13.84
CA LYS A 127 -94.76 23.32 12.68
C LYS A 127 -95.18 21.86 12.53
N THR A 128 -96.02 21.58 11.54
CA THR A 128 -96.45 20.21 11.15
C THR A 128 -96.28 19.90 9.65
N GLY A 129 -95.39 20.64 8.98
CA GLY A 129 -95.02 20.41 7.59
C GLY A 129 -93.74 21.15 7.20
N ALA A 130 -93.17 20.82 6.04
CA ALA A 130 -92.07 21.58 5.46
C ALA A 130 -92.61 22.91 4.90
N LEU A 131 -91.95 24.03 5.22
CA LEU A 131 -92.22 25.32 4.59
C LEU A 131 -91.52 25.34 3.21
N THR A 132 -92.21 24.82 2.20
CA THR A 132 -91.68 24.71 0.83
C THR A 132 -91.62 26.09 0.15
N LEU A 133 -90.55 26.84 0.44
CA LEU A 133 -90.20 28.05 -0.30
C LEU A 133 -89.76 27.64 -1.71
N SER A 134 -90.53 28.01 -2.73
CA SER A 134 -90.53 27.35 -4.04
C SER A 134 -89.39 27.77 -5.00
N THR A 135 -88.29 28.30 -4.47
CA THR A 135 -87.10 28.71 -5.25
C THR A 135 -85.83 28.53 -4.43
N SER A 136 -84.82 27.89 -5.02
CA SER A 136 -83.49 27.77 -4.42
C SER A 136 -82.88 29.15 -4.14
N GLY A 137 -82.41 29.36 -2.92
CA GLY A 137 -81.77 30.62 -2.50
C GLY A 137 -82.63 31.46 -1.56
N ILE A 138 -82.78 31.00 -0.31
CA ILE A 138 -83.06 31.95 0.78
C ILE A 138 -81.76 32.75 0.98
N PRO A 139 -81.77 34.10 0.92
CA PRO A 139 -80.56 34.88 1.15
C PRO A 139 -79.98 34.60 2.54
N TYR A 140 -78.66 34.43 2.66
CA TYR A 140 -78.01 34.16 3.96
C TYR A 140 -78.33 35.24 5.01
N SER A 141 -78.52 36.49 4.61
CA SER A 141 -78.95 37.61 5.47
C SER A 141 -80.38 37.48 6.02
N SER A 142 -81.19 36.56 5.49
CA SER A 142 -82.53 36.24 6.00
C SER A 142 -82.55 35.04 6.97
N LEU A 143 -81.45 34.29 7.08
CA LEU A 143 -81.30 33.19 8.04
C LEU A 143 -80.71 33.70 9.36
N SER A 144 -81.56 34.32 10.18
CA SER A 144 -81.21 34.67 11.57
C SER A 144 -81.25 33.42 12.47
N LEU A 145 -80.32 32.49 12.24
CA LEU A 145 -80.18 31.26 13.01
C LEU A 145 -79.36 31.53 14.28
N SER A 146 -80.04 31.61 15.42
CA SER A 146 -79.44 31.71 16.76
C SER A 146 -79.09 30.35 17.38
N GLY A 147 -79.39 29.25 16.69
CA GLY A 147 -79.03 27.88 17.07
C GLY A 147 -77.81 27.36 16.30
N SER A 148 -77.27 26.23 16.76
CA SER A 148 -76.19 25.52 16.04
C SER A 148 -76.75 24.82 14.81
N ILE A 149 -76.04 24.92 13.68
CA ILE A 149 -76.30 24.12 12.47
C ILE A 149 -75.99 22.65 12.79
N VAL A 150 -76.97 21.76 12.66
CA VAL A 150 -76.75 20.31 12.86
C VAL A 150 -76.46 19.60 11.53
N THR A 151 -75.97 18.37 11.59
CA THR A 151 -75.61 17.59 10.39
C THR A 151 -76.77 17.42 9.40
N GLY A 152 -78.02 17.38 9.88
CA GLY A 152 -79.22 17.31 9.03
C GLY A 152 -79.64 18.62 8.36
N ASP A 153 -79.07 19.77 8.76
CA ASP A 153 -79.28 21.07 8.09
C ASP A 153 -78.34 21.24 6.89
N ILE A 154 -77.21 20.50 6.88
CA ILE A 154 -76.23 20.48 5.79
C ILE A 154 -76.61 19.33 4.85
N LYS A 155 -76.67 19.60 3.55
CA LYS A 155 -76.91 18.56 2.55
C LYS A 155 -75.59 17.89 2.16
N ASP A 156 -75.57 16.56 2.17
CA ASP A 156 -74.41 15.78 1.74
C ASP A 156 -73.92 16.21 0.35
N GLY A 157 -72.61 16.41 0.24
CA GLY A 157 -71.93 16.78 -1.01
C GLY A 157 -72.18 18.20 -1.52
N THR A 158 -72.89 19.08 -0.80
CA THR A 158 -73.06 20.49 -1.25
C THR A 158 -72.01 21.46 -0.71
N LEU A 159 -71.19 21.08 0.27
CA LEU A 159 -70.07 21.89 0.73
C LEU A 159 -68.96 21.90 -0.33
N VAL A 160 -68.72 23.06 -0.94
CA VAL A 160 -67.61 23.29 -1.88
C VAL A 160 -66.48 24.07 -1.22
N THR A 161 -65.33 24.19 -1.89
CA THR A 161 -64.15 24.91 -1.37
C THR A 161 -64.44 26.38 -1.02
N ALA A 162 -65.42 27.02 -1.65
CA ALA A 162 -65.83 28.39 -1.32
C ALA A 162 -66.59 28.52 0.02
N ASP A 163 -67.18 27.44 0.54
CA ASP A 163 -67.91 27.44 1.82
C ASP A 163 -66.96 27.31 3.03
N LEU A 164 -65.70 26.91 2.78
CA LEU A 164 -64.67 26.72 3.79
C LEU A 164 -63.50 27.69 3.53
N ALA A 165 -63.48 28.80 4.27
CA ALA A 165 -62.39 29.78 4.19
C ALA A 165 -61.01 29.16 4.48
N ASP A 166 -59.94 29.77 3.93
CA ASP A 166 -58.56 29.32 4.15
C ASP A 166 -58.25 29.18 5.65
N SER A 167 -57.58 28.09 6.02
CA SER A 167 -57.28 27.71 7.42
C SER A 167 -58.48 27.50 8.34
N LEU A 168 -59.73 27.48 7.85
CA LEU A 168 -60.92 27.26 8.68
C LEU A 168 -60.95 25.86 9.32
N VAL A 169 -60.38 24.86 8.66
CA VAL A 169 -60.20 23.50 9.20
C VAL A 169 -58.89 23.45 10.01
N THR A 170 -59.01 23.65 11.32
CA THR A 170 -57.91 23.56 12.28
C THR A 170 -57.88 22.19 12.97
N SER A 171 -56.80 21.85 13.67
CA SER A 171 -56.72 20.63 14.49
C SER A 171 -57.88 20.50 15.48
N ALA A 172 -58.38 21.59 16.05
CA ALA A 172 -59.55 21.56 16.94
C ALA A 172 -60.88 21.15 16.27
N LYS A 173 -60.90 21.01 14.92
CA LYS A 173 -62.03 20.50 14.14
C LYS A 173 -61.76 19.12 13.52
N ILE A 174 -60.55 18.60 13.64
CA ILE A 174 -60.16 17.26 13.22
C ILE A 174 -60.04 16.42 14.50
N ALA A 175 -60.97 15.51 14.74
CA ALA A 175 -60.89 14.65 15.92
C ALA A 175 -59.67 13.71 15.82
N ASP A 176 -59.02 13.44 16.95
CA ASP A 176 -57.85 12.57 16.99
C ASP A 176 -58.16 11.18 16.42
N ALA A 177 -57.26 10.67 15.59
CA ALA A 177 -57.36 9.39 14.90
C ALA A 177 -58.55 9.19 13.92
N THR A 178 -59.35 10.22 13.59
CA THR A 178 -60.43 10.07 12.59
C THR A 178 -59.99 10.22 11.14
N ILE A 179 -58.78 10.74 10.87
CA ILE A 179 -58.19 10.75 9.53
C ILE A 179 -57.41 9.46 9.33
N THR A 180 -57.98 8.53 8.56
CA THR A 180 -57.40 7.23 8.26
C THR A 180 -56.65 7.24 6.93
N GLY A 181 -55.97 6.14 6.60
CA GLY A 181 -55.35 5.97 5.28
C GLY A 181 -56.33 5.90 4.10
N ALA A 182 -57.64 5.78 4.35
CA ALA A 182 -58.67 5.83 3.31
C ALA A 182 -59.14 7.27 3.01
N ASP A 183 -58.96 8.20 3.95
CA ASP A 183 -59.32 9.62 3.82
C ASP A 183 -58.24 10.42 3.07
N LEU A 184 -57.07 9.82 2.85
CA LEU A 184 -55.93 10.42 2.17
C LEU A 184 -55.79 9.86 0.74
N ALA A 185 -55.68 10.74 -0.25
CA ALA A 185 -55.39 10.32 -1.62
C ALA A 185 -54.00 9.69 -1.73
N SER A 186 -53.84 8.68 -2.60
CA SER A 186 -52.58 7.94 -2.80
C SER A 186 -51.40 8.79 -3.30
N ASN A 187 -51.66 10.02 -3.73
CA ASN A 187 -50.68 11.01 -4.18
C ASN A 187 -50.61 12.26 -3.27
N ILE A 188 -51.07 12.17 -2.02
CA ILE A 188 -51.02 13.30 -1.07
C ILE A 188 -49.58 13.79 -0.82
N SER A 189 -49.39 15.10 -0.85
CA SER A 189 -48.14 15.75 -0.45
C SER A 189 -48.28 16.31 0.95
N ILE A 190 -47.53 15.75 1.90
CA ILE A 190 -47.53 16.18 3.31
C ILE A 190 -46.32 17.09 3.54
N SER A 191 -46.58 18.40 3.63
CA SER A 191 -45.58 19.39 4.04
C SER A 191 -45.80 19.77 5.51
N THR A 192 -44.79 19.55 6.35
CA THR A 192 -44.83 19.84 7.79
C THR A 192 -43.46 20.31 8.27
N SER A 193 -43.44 21.19 9.26
CA SER A 193 -42.22 21.62 9.98
C SER A 193 -41.89 20.75 11.20
N GLY A 194 -42.78 19.82 11.58
CA GLY A 194 -42.59 18.87 12.67
C GLY A 194 -42.33 17.44 12.18
N ASN A 195 -42.09 16.52 13.12
CA ASN A 195 -41.85 15.12 12.82
C ASN A 195 -43.11 14.42 12.27
N LEU A 196 -42.93 13.63 11.19
CA LEU A 196 -43.93 12.64 10.76
C LEU A 196 -43.78 11.38 11.62
N THR A 197 -44.53 11.29 12.72
CA THR A 197 -44.50 10.15 13.65
C THR A 197 -45.55 9.11 13.29
N THR A 198 -45.14 7.89 12.94
CA THR A 198 -46.05 6.74 12.85
C THR A 198 -46.24 6.10 14.23
N THR A 199 -47.46 6.16 14.76
CA THR A 199 -47.82 5.55 16.05
C THR A 199 -48.24 4.08 15.86
N GLY A 200 -47.29 3.17 16.01
CA GLY A 200 -47.48 1.72 15.80
C GLY A 200 -46.62 1.19 14.65
N SER A 201 -47.05 0.11 13.99
CA SER A 201 -46.30 -0.54 12.90
C SER A 201 -46.38 0.19 11.54
N GLY A 202 -46.46 1.51 11.54
CA GLY A 202 -46.65 2.31 10.32
C GLY A 202 -45.35 2.47 9.53
N THR A 203 -45.31 1.93 8.31
CA THR A 203 -44.16 1.98 7.40
C THR A 203 -44.17 3.23 6.52
N ILE A 204 -43.12 4.06 6.63
CA ILE A 204 -42.86 5.14 5.66
C ILE A 204 -42.22 4.50 4.42
N THR A 205 -42.98 4.41 3.33
CA THR A 205 -42.54 3.76 2.09
C THR A 205 -42.33 4.80 0.99
N SER A 206 -41.08 5.07 0.60
CA SER A 206 -40.76 6.03 -0.46
C SER A 206 -40.39 5.33 -1.77
N ALA A 207 -41.02 5.74 -2.88
CA ALA A 207 -40.62 5.33 -4.24
C ALA A 207 -39.36 6.09 -4.75
N GLY A 208 -38.83 7.00 -3.93
CA GLY A 208 -37.62 7.79 -4.18
C GLY A 208 -36.83 8.01 -2.89
N LEU A 209 -35.97 9.02 -2.87
CA LEU A 209 -35.04 9.29 -1.77
C LEU A 209 -35.74 9.77 -0.48
N LEU A 210 -35.53 9.06 0.62
CA LEU A 210 -35.89 9.50 1.97
C LEU A 210 -34.73 10.31 2.58
N THR A 211 -34.78 11.64 2.45
CA THR A 211 -33.70 12.53 2.91
C THR A 211 -33.86 12.92 4.38
N ALA A 212 -33.04 12.37 5.27
CA ALA A 212 -32.84 12.90 6.62
C ALA A 212 -31.78 14.03 6.57
N ASN A 213 -32.16 15.26 6.92
CA ASN A 213 -31.27 16.43 6.80
C ASN A 213 -30.22 16.56 7.94
N SER A 214 -30.33 15.73 8.99
CA SER A 214 -29.51 15.80 10.20
C SER A 214 -29.04 14.41 10.63
N ALA A 215 -29.97 13.49 10.94
CA ALA A 215 -29.69 12.10 11.27
C ALA A 215 -30.91 11.20 11.01
N LEU A 216 -30.67 9.95 10.62
CA LEU A 216 -31.67 8.87 10.63
C LEU A 216 -31.40 7.96 11.84
N THR A 217 -32.07 8.23 12.95
CA THR A 217 -31.84 7.50 14.21
C THR A 217 -32.69 6.25 14.30
N VAL A 218 -32.06 5.07 14.22
CA VAL A 218 -32.69 3.77 14.45
C VAL A 218 -32.45 3.35 15.91
N THR A 219 -33.32 3.80 16.83
CA THR A 219 -33.18 3.53 18.27
C THR A 219 -33.32 2.04 18.61
N THR A 220 -34.16 1.33 17.86
CA THR A 220 -34.33 -0.13 17.90
C THR A 220 -34.69 -0.63 16.49
N GLY A 221 -34.40 -1.89 16.18
CA GLY A 221 -34.66 -2.48 14.86
C GLY A 221 -33.42 -2.55 13.96
N ASN A 222 -33.63 -2.66 12.65
CA ASN A 222 -32.58 -2.81 11.64
C ASN A 222 -32.70 -1.78 10.51
N LEU A 223 -31.58 -1.43 9.89
CA LEU A 223 -31.53 -0.67 8.64
C LEU A 223 -31.26 -1.66 7.50
N THR A 224 -32.29 -1.97 6.70
CA THR A 224 -32.18 -2.94 5.60
C THR A 224 -32.01 -2.21 4.27
N LEU A 225 -30.81 -2.26 3.69
CA LEU A 225 -30.48 -1.65 2.40
C LEU A 225 -30.52 -2.70 1.27
N THR A 226 -31.70 -2.95 0.72
CA THR A 226 -31.89 -3.93 -0.36
C THR A 226 -31.23 -3.48 -1.67
N GLY A 227 -29.98 -3.92 -1.90
CA GLY A 227 -29.21 -3.60 -3.11
C GLY A 227 -28.57 -2.21 -3.15
N GLY A 228 -28.61 -1.46 -2.04
CA GLY A 228 -28.02 -0.13 -1.92
C GLY A 228 -26.65 -0.13 -1.22
N SER A 229 -25.91 0.97 -1.35
CA SER A 229 -24.68 1.23 -0.60
C SER A 229 -24.92 2.32 0.47
N LEU A 230 -24.31 2.16 1.64
CA LEU A 230 -24.30 3.18 2.70
C LEU A 230 -23.13 4.15 2.48
N LEU A 231 -23.39 5.28 1.82
CA LEU A 231 -22.38 6.33 1.61
C LEU A 231 -22.32 7.26 2.83
N LEU A 232 -21.20 7.21 3.56
CA LEU A 232 -20.90 8.15 4.66
C LEU A 232 -19.89 9.18 4.16
N GLY A 233 -20.27 10.46 4.13
CA GLY A 233 -19.40 11.54 3.65
C GLY A 233 -18.24 11.87 4.59
N THR A 234 -18.54 12.06 5.87
CA THR A 234 -17.57 12.30 6.96
C THR A 234 -17.93 11.55 8.25
N GLY A 235 -18.98 10.70 8.21
CA GLY A 235 -19.51 10.00 9.39
C GLY A 235 -18.71 8.75 9.73
N THR A 236 -18.55 8.48 11.02
CA THR A 236 -17.99 7.24 11.56
C THR A 236 -19.08 6.20 11.78
N LEU A 237 -18.76 4.91 11.58
CA LEU A 237 -19.51 3.83 12.22
C LEU A 237 -18.92 3.64 13.63
N THR A 238 -19.72 3.84 14.67
CA THR A 238 -19.33 3.59 16.05
C THR A 238 -20.04 2.35 16.59
N SER A 239 -19.35 1.61 17.45
CA SER A 239 -19.95 0.51 18.20
C SER A 239 -19.95 0.87 19.68
N ASN A 240 -21.10 0.76 20.33
CA ASN A 240 -21.28 1.14 21.74
C ASN A 240 -21.02 -0.04 22.71
N ILE A 241 -20.25 -1.04 22.27
CA ILE A 241 -19.81 -2.15 23.12
C ILE A 241 -18.67 -1.66 24.02
N SER A 242 -18.76 -1.95 25.32
CA SER A 242 -17.75 -1.56 26.30
C SER A 242 -16.52 -2.47 26.27
N ASP A 243 -15.39 -1.94 26.73
CA ASP A 243 -14.02 -2.51 26.71
C ASP A 243 -13.83 -3.85 27.47
N SER A 244 -14.91 -4.47 27.96
CA SER A 244 -14.88 -5.79 28.60
C SER A 244 -16.15 -6.62 28.35
N ALA A 245 -17.01 -6.20 27.42
CA ALA A 245 -18.23 -6.94 27.07
C ALA A 245 -17.95 -7.94 25.93
N SER A 246 -18.42 -9.18 26.10
CA SER A 246 -18.25 -10.27 25.12
C SER A 246 -19.15 -10.15 23.87
N ALA A 247 -19.52 -8.93 23.48
CA ALA A 247 -20.44 -8.67 22.38
C ALA A 247 -19.69 -8.32 21.08
N VAL A 248 -20.19 -8.82 19.95
CA VAL A 248 -19.62 -8.55 18.62
C VAL A 248 -19.95 -7.11 18.22
N GLY A 249 -18.93 -6.24 18.15
CA GLY A 249 -19.12 -4.81 17.90
C GLY A 249 -19.68 -4.47 16.52
N PHE A 250 -19.30 -5.24 15.50
CA PHE A 250 -19.86 -5.20 14.14
C PHE A 250 -19.82 -6.61 13.53
N THR A 251 -20.88 -7.01 12.84
CA THR A 251 -20.95 -8.30 12.13
C THR A 251 -21.00 -8.06 10.63
N LEU A 252 -19.93 -8.43 9.92
CA LEU A 252 -19.91 -8.47 8.46
C LEU A 252 -20.25 -9.90 8.02
N THR A 253 -21.34 -10.08 7.27
CA THR A 253 -21.81 -11.40 6.83
C THR A 253 -22.55 -11.28 5.51
N THR A 254 -22.20 -12.13 4.54
CA THR A 254 -22.90 -12.24 3.26
C THR A 254 -23.97 -13.33 3.33
N ALA A 255 -25.23 -12.96 3.10
CA ALA A 255 -26.33 -13.94 2.99
C ALA A 255 -26.18 -14.88 1.77
N ASN A 256 -25.35 -14.48 0.79
CA ASN A 256 -25.00 -15.28 -0.38
C ASN A 256 -23.66 -15.97 -0.18
N THR A 257 -23.54 -17.22 -0.64
CA THR A 257 -22.27 -17.96 -0.66
C THR A 257 -21.29 -17.34 -1.64
N LEU A 258 -20.21 -16.72 -1.14
CA LEU A 258 -19.08 -16.31 -1.97
C LEU A 258 -18.28 -17.56 -2.39
N SER A 259 -18.38 -17.95 -3.67
CA SER A 259 -17.71 -19.16 -4.18
C SER A 259 -16.32 -18.92 -4.75
N THR A 260 -16.05 -17.74 -5.33
CA THR A 260 -14.77 -17.38 -5.95
C THR A 260 -13.67 -17.17 -4.90
N ALA A 261 -12.48 -17.75 -5.11
CA ALA A 261 -11.31 -17.47 -4.29
C ALA A 261 -10.96 -15.97 -4.28
N GLY A 262 -10.58 -15.44 -3.12
CA GLY A 262 -10.30 -14.00 -2.96
C GLY A 262 -11.53 -13.07 -3.05
N ALA A 263 -12.76 -13.59 -3.09
CA ALA A 263 -13.97 -12.78 -2.97
C ALA A 263 -14.00 -12.08 -1.60
N LYS A 264 -14.31 -10.78 -1.57
CA LYS A 264 -14.10 -9.91 -0.40
C LYS A 264 -15.33 -9.79 0.50
N LEU A 265 -15.12 -9.91 1.82
CA LEU A 265 -16.07 -9.54 2.86
C LEU A 265 -15.94 -8.05 3.25
N LEU A 266 -14.71 -7.52 3.17
CA LEU A 266 -14.39 -6.11 3.33
C LEU A 266 -13.34 -5.69 2.28
N SER A 267 -13.54 -4.52 1.69
CA SER A 267 -12.60 -3.87 0.76
C SER A 267 -12.61 -2.37 1.05
N ILE A 268 -11.49 -1.84 1.51
CA ILE A 268 -11.26 -0.41 1.73
C ILE A 268 -10.37 0.08 0.58
N LYS A 269 -10.83 1.10 -0.12
CA LYS A 269 -10.17 1.62 -1.32
C LYS A 269 -9.77 3.08 -1.18
N ASN A 270 -8.60 3.41 -1.68
CA ASN A 270 -8.21 4.79 -1.96
C ASN A 270 -8.35 5.02 -3.46
N ASN A 271 -9.30 5.87 -3.86
CA ASN A 271 -9.76 5.99 -5.24
C ASN A 271 -10.12 4.60 -5.83
N THR A 272 -9.34 4.08 -6.78
CA THR A 272 -9.54 2.77 -7.42
C THR A 272 -8.73 1.63 -6.80
N THR A 273 -7.72 1.93 -5.99
CA THR A 273 -6.78 0.96 -5.39
C THR A 273 -7.35 0.34 -4.13
N GLU A 274 -7.26 -0.98 -3.97
CA GLU A 274 -7.62 -1.68 -2.73
C GLU A 274 -6.44 -1.66 -1.76
N GLU A 275 -6.58 -0.95 -0.64
CA GLU A 275 -5.50 -0.70 0.33
C GLU A 275 -5.53 -1.67 1.52
N LEU A 276 -6.74 -2.04 1.95
CA LEU A 276 -6.99 -3.03 3.01
C LEU A 276 -8.20 -3.89 2.63
N ALA A 277 -8.09 -5.20 2.79
CA ALA A 277 -9.19 -6.11 2.52
C ALA A 277 -9.18 -7.37 3.38
N ILE A 278 -10.37 -7.93 3.59
CA ILE A 278 -10.59 -9.24 4.22
C ILE A 278 -11.40 -10.08 3.22
N ASP A 279 -10.87 -11.25 2.85
CA ASP A 279 -11.57 -12.18 1.95
C ASP A 279 -12.46 -13.19 2.68
N LYS A 280 -13.21 -13.98 1.90
CA LYS A 280 -14.14 -15.01 2.38
C LYS A 280 -13.48 -16.12 3.20
N ASP A 281 -12.16 -16.28 3.11
CA ASP A 281 -11.38 -17.30 3.79
C ASP A 281 -10.68 -16.73 5.05
N GLY A 282 -10.89 -15.44 5.34
CA GLY A 282 -10.33 -14.71 6.48
C GLY A 282 -8.95 -14.10 6.23
N ASN A 283 -8.43 -14.13 4.99
CA ASN A 283 -7.11 -13.58 4.69
C ASN A 283 -7.14 -12.04 4.72
N LEU A 284 -6.23 -11.44 5.49
CA LEU A 284 -5.99 -10.00 5.50
C LEU A 284 -5.03 -9.64 4.36
N THR A 285 -5.46 -8.75 3.47
CA THR A 285 -4.61 -8.13 2.42
C THR A 285 -4.31 -6.69 2.81
N VAL A 286 -3.03 -6.29 2.79
CA VAL A 286 -2.58 -4.91 3.08
C VAL A 286 -1.65 -4.45 1.95
N ASN A 287 -1.97 -3.33 1.29
CA ASN A 287 -1.15 -2.74 0.22
C ASN A 287 -0.05 -1.81 0.80
N GLY A 288 0.70 -2.30 1.80
CA GLY A 288 1.66 -1.48 2.55
C GLY A 288 2.12 -2.14 3.83
N ASN A 289 2.55 -1.33 4.80
CA ASN A 289 3.15 -1.83 6.04
C ASN A 289 2.10 -2.28 7.07
N LEU A 290 2.14 -3.55 7.48
CA LEU A 290 1.46 -4.01 8.69
C LEU A 290 2.31 -3.66 9.93
N VAL A 291 1.87 -2.68 10.70
CA VAL A 291 2.56 -2.24 11.93
C VAL A 291 1.84 -2.81 13.16
N SER A 292 2.53 -3.63 13.95
CA SER A 292 2.04 -4.13 15.23
C SER A 292 2.88 -3.58 16.39
N THR A 293 2.21 -3.07 17.42
CA THR A 293 2.82 -2.70 18.72
C THR A 293 2.79 -3.85 19.72
N GLY A 294 2.10 -4.95 19.41
CA GLY A 294 2.03 -6.18 20.21
C GLY A 294 2.50 -7.42 19.45
N THR A 295 2.27 -8.60 20.03
CA THR A 295 2.70 -9.88 19.45
C THR A 295 1.89 -10.24 18.20
N LEU A 296 2.57 -10.50 17.08
CA LEU A 296 2.00 -11.20 15.92
C LEU A 296 2.19 -12.72 16.12
N THR A 297 1.11 -13.50 16.02
CA THR A 297 1.14 -14.96 16.20
C THR A 297 0.62 -15.68 14.96
N GLY A 298 1.29 -16.76 14.56
CA GLY A 298 0.87 -17.64 13.48
C GLY A 298 1.69 -18.94 13.47
N THR A 299 1.26 -19.95 12.71
CA THR A 299 2.00 -21.22 12.58
C THR A 299 3.22 -21.09 11.67
N GLN A 300 3.18 -20.18 10.69
CA GLN A 300 4.25 -19.87 9.75
C GLN A 300 4.22 -18.38 9.42
N LEU A 301 5.39 -17.81 9.11
CA LEU A 301 5.53 -16.52 8.42
C LEU A 301 6.25 -16.81 7.09
N ILE A 302 5.59 -16.53 5.97
CA ILE A 302 6.10 -16.86 4.62
C ILE A 302 6.39 -15.55 3.90
N SER A 303 7.61 -15.39 3.40
CA SER A 303 7.99 -14.31 2.49
C SER A 303 8.17 -14.85 1.08
N THR A 304 7.63 -14.15 0.09
CA THR A 304 7.70 -14.49 -1.34
C THR A 304 8.46 -13.44 -2.16
N ILE A 305 9.19 -12.55 -1.48
CA ILE A 305 10.06 -11.57 -2.13
C ILE A 305 11.27 -12.29 -2.73
N GLY A 306 11.63 -11.94 -3.98
CA GLY A 306 12.76 -12.53 -4.69
C GLY A 306 14.14 -12.10 -4.18
N ASP A 307 15.18 -12.76 -4.69
CA ASP A 307 16.56 -12.55 -4.26
C ASP A 307 17.02 -11.09 -4.37
N GLY A 308 17.83 -10.66 -3.40
CA GLY A 308 18.44 -9.32 -3.36
C GLY A 308 17.90 -8.37 -2.28
N THR A 309 16.75 -8.69 -1.66
CA THR A 309 16.25 -7.96 -0.47
C THR A 309 16.10 -8.93 0.71
N PRO A 310 16.62 -8.64 1.91
CA PRO A 310 16.45 -9.52 3.07
C PRO A 310 14.96 -9.70 3.43
N PRO A 311 14.43 -10.94 3.46
CA PRO A 311 13.00 -11.20 3.67
C PRO A 311 12.53 -10.95 5.12
N LEU A 312 13.48 -10.79 6.06
CA LEU A 312 13.25 -10.40 7.45
C LEU A 312 14.45 -9.59 7.94
N VAL A 313 14.21 -8.42 8.53
CA VAL A 313 15.24 -7.58 9.15
C VAL A 313 14.92 -7.41 10.64
N VAL A 314 15.79 -7.93 11.51
CA VAL A 314 15.65 -7.80 12.97
C VAL A 314 16.65 -6.75 13.46
N ILE A 315 16.14 -5.61 13.92
CA ILE A 315 16.94 -4.48 14.41
C ILE A 315 17.30 -4.64 15.91
N SER A 316 16.55 -5.48 16.63
CA SER A 316 16.83 -5.79 18.04
C SER A 316 18.11 -6.62 18.20
N GLN A 317 18.96 -6.22 19.13
CA GLN A 317 20.16 -6.98 19.52
C GLN A 317 19.85 -8.10 20.55
N THR A 318 18.60 -8.18 21.04
CA THR A 318 18.19 -9.24 21.98
C THR A 318 18.14 -10.59 21.27
N GLN A 319 18.84 -11.58 21.82
CA GLN A 319 18.89 -12.95 21.26
C GLN A 319 17.48 -13.56 21.15
N VAL A 320 17.09 -13.93 19.93
CA VAL A 320 15.88 -14.72 19.68
C VAL A 320 16.25 -16.20 19.80
N ALA A 321 16.22 -16.73 21.03
CA ALA A 321 16.70 -18.08 21.37
C ALA A 321 16.08 -19.23 20.55
N ASN A 322 14.90 -18.99 19.94
CA ASN A 322 14.11 -20.00 19.24
C ASN A 322 14.16 -19.87 17.70
N LEU A 323 14.95 -18.93 17.14
CA LEU A 323 15.09 -18.81 15.68
C LEU A 323 15.96 -19.95 15.13
N ASN A 324 15.32 -21.06 14.76
CA ASN A 324 15.95 -22.20 14.11
C ASN A 324 16.30 -21.89 12.64
N ALA A 325 17.24 -20.96 12.44
CA ALA A 325 17.73 -20.53 11.14
C ALA A 325 18.56 -21.64 10.50
N SER A 326 17.93 -22.46 9.65
CA SER A 326 18.47 -23.72 9.13
C SER A 326 19.79 -23.61 8.32
N LEU A 327 20.31 -22.41 8.06
CA LEU A 327 21.66 -22.21 7.51
C LEU A 327 22.79 -22.52 8.51
N LEU A 328 22.50 -22.59 9.82
CA LEU A 328 23.46 -22.93 10.88
C LEU A 328 23.39 -24.41 11.31
N GLY A 329 22.61 -25.26 10.64
CA GLY A 329 22.53 -26.70 10.95
C GLY A 329 22.01 -27.05 12.36
N GLY A 330 21.38 -26.10 13.06
CA GLY A 330 20.91 -26.25 14.44
C GLY A 330 21.87 -25.72 15.52
N PHE A 331 23.03 -25.16 15.15
CA PHE A 331 23.96 -24.52 16.09
C PHE A 331 23.63 -23.03 16.29
N THR A 332 23.90 -22.48 17.48
CA THR A 332 23.81 -21.04 17.70
C THR A 332 25.05 -20.33 17.16
N ALA A 333 24.97 -19.01 16.92
CA ALA A 333 26.15 -18.22 16.54
C ALA A 333 27.27 -18.23 17.62
N ALA A 334 26.93 -18.53 18.89
CA ALA A 334 27.90 -18.70 19.97
C ALA A 334 28.50 -20.13 20.04
N ASN A 335 28.01 -21.06 19.21
CA ASN A 335 28.61 -22.38 19.01
C ASN A 335 29.56 -22.42 17.80
N LEU A 336 29.72 -21.30 17.08
CA LEU A 336 30.79 -21.11 16.10
C LEU A 336 32.11 -20.71 16.79
N GLU A 337 32.52 -21.50 17.77
CA GLU A 337 33.95 -21.64 18.06
C GLU A 337 34.61 -22.19 16.78
N GLU A 338 35.65 -21.53 16.30
CA GLU A 338 36.34 -21.90 15.07
C GLU A 338 37.00 -23.27 15.29
N SER A 339 36.46 -24.34 14.67
CA SER A 339 36.81 -25.72 15.05
C SER A 339 38.31 -26.04 14.99
N ALA A 340 39.08 -25.27 14.20
CA ALA A 340 40.46 -24.96 14.55
C ALA A 340 40.85 -23.52 14.16
N ASN A 341 41.50 -22.78 15.07
CA ASN A 341 42.11 -21.50 14.78
C ASN A 341 43.51 -21.69 14.17
N VAL A 342 43.75 -21.10 13.00
CA VAL A 342 44.99 -21.25 12.22
C VAL A 342 45.74 -19.92 12.17
N GLN A 343 46.98 -19.90 12.67
CA GLN A 343 47.86 -18.73 12.65
C GLN A 343 49.13 -19.05 11.85
N VAL A 344 49.40 -18.27 10.79
CA VAL A 344 50.53 -18.44 9.86
C VAL A 344 51.52 -17.30 10.04
N PHE A 345 52.74 -17.63 10.47
CA PHE A 345 53.84 -16.69 10.68
C PHE A 345 54.84 -16.79 9.52
N THR A 346 54.86 -15.74 8.68
CA THR A 346 55.83 -15.57 7.58
C THR A 346 56.97 -14.62 7.93
N ALA A 347 56.92 -14.03 9.12
CA ALA A 347 57.96 -13.23 9.78
C ALA A 347 57.93 -13.50 11.30
N THR A 348 59.04 -13.22 11.98
CA THR A 348 59.15 -13.40 13.45
C THR A 348 58.11 -12.57 14.21
N GLY A 349 57.51 -13.15 15.24
CA GLY A 349 56.47 -12.53 16.06
C GLY A 349 56.18 -13.32 17.34
N THR A 350 54.98 -13.16 17.87
CA THR A 350 54.52 -13.86 19.09
C THR A 350 53.17 -14.52 18.81
N TRP A 351 53.05 -15.81 19.16
CA TRP A 351 51.77 -16.51 19.23
C TRP A 351 51.17 -16.30 20.62
N THR A 352 49.87 -16.01 20.68
CA THR A 352 49.10 -15.98 21.93
C THR A 352 48.12 -17.15 21.91
N LYS A 353 48.09 -17.94 22.98
CA LYS A 353 47.24 -19.12 23.08
C LYS A 353 45.76 -18.72 23.04
N PRO A 354 44.97 -19.24 22.09
CA PRO A 354 43.51 -19.06 22.09
C PRO A 354 42.87 -19.63 23.37
N ALA A 355 41.85 -18.94 23.91
CA ALA A 355 41.12 -19.41 25.08
C ALA A 355 40.33 -20.69 24.74
N GLY A 356 40.25 -21.66 25.66
CA GLY A 356 39.53 -22.92 25.43
C GLY A 356 40.28 -23.98 24.59
N ALA A 357 41.50 -23.71 24.14
CA ALA A 357 42.34 -24.65 23.41
C ALA A 357 42.41 -26.05 24.08
N LYS A 358 42.20 -27.12 23.29
CA LYS A 358 42.33 -28.53 23.68
C LYS A 358 43.47 -29.29 22.99
N TRP A 359 43.91 -28.83 21.82
CA TRP A 359 45.04 -29.41 21.09
C TRP A 359 45.76 -28.31 20.29
N VAL A 360 47.10 -28.33 20.26
CA VAL A 360 47.88 -27.41 19.42
C VAL A 360 48.86 -28.20 18.54
N ARG A 361 48.73 -28.05 17.23
CA ARG A 361 49.72 -28.51 16.24
C ARG A 361 50.61 -27.35 15.83
N VAL A 362 51.91 -27.57 15.83
CA VAL A 362 52.89 -26.63 15.28
C VAL A 362 53.63 -27.29 14.12
N ILE A 363 53.64 -26.63 12.98
CA ILE A 363 54.45 -26.97 11.81
C ILE A 363 55.51 -25.88 11.68
N VAL A 364 56.78 -26.23 11.89
CA VAL A 364 57.93 -25.32 11.78
C VAL A 364 58.73 -25.69 10.54
N ILE A 365 59.03 -24.72 9.68
CA ILE A 365 59.79 -24.91 8.45
C ILE A 365 61.00 -23.97 8.43
N GLY A 366 62.20 -24.54 8.36
CA GLY A 366 63.47 -23.81 8.32
C GLY A 366 63.72 -23.15 6.96
N GLY A 367 64.64 -22.19 6.89
CA GLY A 367 65.02 -21.52 5.65
C GLY A 367 65.88 -22.39 4.74
N GLY A 368 65.69 -22.28 3.43
CA GLY A 368 66.60 -22.89 2.45
C GLY A 368 67.91 -22.10 2.38
N GLY A 369 69.02 -22.78 2.08
CA GLY A 369 70.30 -22.14 1.77
C GLY A 369 70.26 -21.44 0.41
N GLY A 370 71.03 -20.36 0.26
CA GLY A 370 71.22 -19.67 -1.02
C GLY A 370 72.18 -20.46 -1.94
N GLY A 371 71.95 -20.40 -3.25
CA GLY A 371 72.87 -20.97 -4.23
C GLY A 371 74.12 -20.12 -4.41
N ALA A 372 75.20 -20.69 -4.93
CA ALA A 372 76.40 -19.94 -5.30
C ALA A 372 76.21 -19.21 -6.64
N GLY A 373 76.95 -18.13 -6.85
CA GLY A 373 77.07 -17.52 -8.19
C GLY A 373 77.88 -18.40 -9.14
N GLY A 374 77.72 -18.21 -10.44
CA GLY A 374 78.58 -18.81 -11.46
C GLY A 374 79.86 -18.01 -11.70
N ARG A 375 80.86 -18.63 -12.35
CA ARG A 375 82.16 -18.01 -12.64
C ARG A 375 82.10 -17.09 -13.87
N GLY A 376 82.68 -15.90 -13.73
CA GLY A 376 83.02 -15.02 -14.86
C GLY A 376 84.43 -15.31 -15.36
N ALA A 377 84.63 -15.51 -16.66
CA ALA A 377 85.98 -15.59 -17.26
C ALA A 377 85.97 -15.40 -18.78
N ALA A 378 86.93 -14.65 -19.32
CA ALA A 378 87.12 -14.49 -20.76
C ALA A 378 87.36 -15.84 -21.48
N ALA A 379 86.94 -15.93 -22.75
CA ALA A 379 87.25 -17.09 -23.59
C ALA A 379 88.78 -17.16 -23.88
N PRO A 380 89.38 -18.35 -24.00
CA PRO A 380 88.78 -19.69 -23.99
C PRO A 380 88.67 -20.34 -22.59
N ALA A 381 88.88 -19.61 -21.50
CA ALA A 381 88.90 -20.20 -20.16
C ALA A 381 87.54 -20.83 -19.78
N GLY A 382 87.59 -21.90 -18.99
CA GLY A 382 86.42 -22.60 -18.48
C GLY A 382 85.64 -21.76 -17.47
N ARG A 383 84.31 -21.81 -17.57
CA ARG A 383 83.37 -21.06 -16.73
C ARG A 383 82.44 -22.03 -16.04
N GLU A 384 82.76 -22.46 -14.82
CA GLU A 384 81.87 -23.34 -14.05
C GLU A 384 80.62 -22.60 -13.55
N GLY A 385 79.51 -23.33 -13.47
CA GLY A 385 78.29 -22.86 -12.81
C GLY A 385 78.43 -22.90 -11.28
N GLY A 386 77.61 -22.11 -10.60
CA GLY A 386 77.45 -22.19 -9.14
C GLY A 386 76.67 -23.43 -8.73
N SER A 387 76.89 -23.90 -7.51
CA SER A 387 76.14 -25.00 -6.90
C SER A 387 74.81 -24.52 -6.27
N GLY A 388 73.86 -25.44 -6.11
CA GLY A 388 72.60 -25.18 -5.39
C GLY A 388 72.75 -25.16 -3.87
N GLY A 389 71.89 -24.41 -3.19
CA GLY A 389 71.72 -24.48 -1.74
C GLY A 389 70.89 -25.69 -1.30
N GLY A 390 71.13 -26.18 -0.09
CA GLY A 390 70.32 -27.24 0.52
C GLY A 390 68.97 -26.72 1.01
N GLY A 391 67.97 -27.59 1.08
CA GLY A 391 66.65 -27.24 1.61
C GLY A 391 66.60 -27.25 3.14
N GLY A 392 65.68 -26.47 3.70
CA GLY A 392 65.36 -26.47 5.14
C GLY A 392 64.64 -27.74 5.61
N ALA A 393 64.57 -27.93 6.92
CA ALA A 393 63.82 -29.01 7.55
C ALA A 393 62.35 -28.62 7.71
N LEU A 394 61.46 -29.61 7.74
CA LEU A 394 60.09 -29.47 8.22
C LEU A 394 59.97 -30.30 9.51
N VAL A 395 59.49 -29.68 10.58
CA VAL A 395 59.26 -30.35 11.87
C VAL A 395 57.84 -30.06 12.33
N GLN A 396 57.02 -31.11 12.37
CA GLN A 396 55.69 -31.07 12.98
C GLN A 396 55.73 -31.61 14.41
N ARG A 397 55.05 -30.94 15.33
CA ARG A 397 54.78 -31.41 16.68
C ARG A 397 53.33 -31.12 17.07
N ASP A 398 52.82 -31.95 17.96
CA ASP A 398 51.50 -31.84 18.56
C ASP A 398 51.68 -31.69 20.08
N PHE A 399 50.86 -30.83 20.70
CA PHE A 399 50.98 -30.44 22.10
C PHE A 399 49.62 -30.48 22.81
N ASP A 400 49.65 -30.95 24.05
CA ASP A 400 48.69 -30.55 25.08
C ASP A 400 48.86 -29.03 25.31
N PRO A 401 47.79 -28.22 25.21
CA PRO A 401 47.86 -26.78 25.47
C PRO A 401 48.39 -26.43 26.87
N ALA A 402 48.31 -27.31 27.86
CA ALA A 402 48.89 -27.10 29.19
C ALA A 402 50.43 -27.10 29.19
N ALA A 403 51.08 -27.69 28.18
CA ALA A 403 52.54 -27.71 28.04
C ALA A 403 53.13 -26.42 27.45
N LEU A 404 52.30 -25.51 26.94
CA LEU A 404 52.70 -24.24 26.31
C LEU A 404 52.46 -23.05 27.24
N GLY A 405 53.22 -21.96 27.06
CA GLY A 405 52.99 -20.68 27.72
C GLY A 405 51.65 -20.03 27.34
N ALA A 406 51.29 -18.93 28.00
CA ALA A 406 50.17 -18.07 27.55
C ALA A 406 50.51 -17.38 26.21
N THR A 407 51.79 -17.10 26.00
CA THR A 407 52.40 -16.64 24.75
C THR A 407 53.66 -17.44 24.45
N GLU A 408 54.00 -17.59 23.17
CA GLU A 408 55.22 -18.25 22.69
C GLU A 408 55.87 -17.39 21.60
N THR A 409 57.19 -17.22 21.66
CA THR A 409 57.94 -16.50 20.62
C THR A 409 58.04 -17.35 19.36
N VAL A 410 57.64 -16.81 18.20
CA VAL A 410 57.72 -17.49 16.91
C VAL A 410 58.84 -16.89 16.09
N THR A 411 59.93 -17.64 15.89
CA THR A 411 61.05 -17.23 15.04
C THR A 411 60.84 -17.76 13.63
N VAL A 412 60.88 -16.89 12.63
CA VAL A 412 60.78 -17.30 11.21
C VAL A 412 62.10 -16.97 10.51
N ALA A 413 62.71 -17.99 9.89
CA ALA A 413 63.94 -17.83 9.13
C ALA A 413 63.76 -16.84 7.96
N THR A 414 64.63 -15.84 7.85
CA THR A 414 64.70 -14.96 6.68
C THR A 414 65.18 -15.70 5.43
N THR A 415 64.94 -15.13 4.24
CA THR A 415 65.52 -15.65 2.98
C THR A 415 67.04 -15.60 3.03
N ALA A 416 67.71 -16.72 2.76
CA ALA A 416 69.16 -16.74 2.61
C ALA A 416 69.53 -16.12 1.25
N ALA A 417 70.36 -15.08 1.23
CA ALA A 417 70.87 -14.49 -0.01
C ALA A 417 71.69 -15.51 -0.82
N GLY A 418 71.49 -15.52 -2.13
CA GLY A 418 72.35 -16.23 -3.07
C GLY A 418 73.67 -15.49 -3.31
N GLY A 419 74.68 -16.23 -3.77
CA GLY A 419 76.02 -15.71 -4.00
C GLY A 419 76.10 -14.85 -5.26
N ALA A 420 76.88 -13.76 -5.20
CA ALA A 420 77.13 -12.91 -6.37
C ALA A 420 77.88 -13.68 -7.46
N GLY A 421 77.50 -13.48 -8.72
CA GLY A 421 78.25 -14.00 -9.87
C GLY A 421 79.65 -13.39 -9.93
N GLY A 422 80.67 -14.21 -10.21
CA GLY A 422 82.06 -13.74 -10.28
C GLY A 422 82.27 -12.87 -11.51
N ALA A 423 82.96 -11.74 -11.36
CA ALA A 423 83.36 -10.87 -12.48
C ALA A 423 84.83 -11.16 -12.83
N SER A 424 85.07 -11.81 -13.97
CA SER A 424 86.41 -12.30 -14.39
C SER A 424 87.19 -13.14 -13.36
N ALA A 425 86.51 -13.68 -12.33
CA ALA A 425 87.10 -14.38 -11.19
C ALA A 425 86.13 -15.42 -10.61
N ALA A 426 86.55 -16.09 -9.53
CA ALA A 426 85.68 -16.93 -8.70
C ALA A 426 84.44 -16.14 -8.20
N SER A 427 83.33 -16.84 -7.98
CA SER A 427 82.07 -16.26 -7.53
C SER A 427 81.93 -16.24 -6.01
N GLY A 428 80.90 -15.54 -5.52
CA GLY A 428 80.45 -15.68 -4.15
C GLY A 428 79.75 -17.02 -3.94
N SER A 429 80.08 -17.70 -2.84
CA SER A 429 79.20 -18.72 -2.25
C SER A 429 77.89 -18.08 -1.79
N GLY A 430 76.82 -18.88 -1.68
CA GLY A 430 75.56 -18.45 -1.08
C GLY A 430 75.68 -18.25 0.44
N THR A 431 74.57 -17.84 1.07
CA THR A 431 74.44 -17.80 2.54
C THR A 431 73.67 -19.01 3.07
N VAL A 432 73.88 -19.34 4.33
CA VAL A 432 73.26 -20.49 5.01
C VAL A 432 71.79 -20.17 5.31
N GLY A 433 70.91 -21.17 5.20
CA GLY A 433 69.53 -21.06 5.62
C GLY A 433 69.43 -20.89 7.14
N ASN A 434 68.68 -19.87 7.58
CA ASN A 434 68.40 -19.68 9.01
C ASN A 434 67.40 -20.73 9.53
N SER A 435 67.38 -20.93 10.85
CA SER A 435 66.40 -21.82 11.49
C SER A 435 65.11 -21.07 11.85
N SER A 436 63.98 -21.76 11.82
CA SER A 436 62.70 -21.29 12.38
C SER A 436 62.41 -22.01 13.69
N SER A 437 61.68 -21.39 14.61
CA SER A 437 61.31 -22.00 15.90
C SER A 437 59.95 -21.54 16.43
N PHE A 438 59.39 -22.35 17.32
CA PHE A 438 58.22 -22.03 18.15
C PHE A 438 58.60 -22.25 19.62
N GLY A 439 58.73 -21.14 20.35
CA GLY A 439 59.31 -21.11 21.69
C GLY A 439 60.69 -21.77 21.73
N SER A 440 60.94 -22.50 22.81
CA SER A 440 62.01 -23.51 22.91
C SER A 440 61.53 -24.93 22.55
N HIS A 441 60.26 -25.10 22.17
CA HIS A 441 59.60 -26.40 22.02
C HIS A 441 59.90 -27.09 20.69
N VAL A 442 60.02 -26.32 19.61
CA VAL A 442 60.25 -26.84 18.25
C VAL A 442 61.22 -25.93 17.50
N THR A 443 62.24 -26.53 16.89
CA THR A 443 63.14 -25.85 15.93
C THR A 443 63.18 -26.68 14.66
N ALA A 444 63.06 -26.02 13.49
CA ALA A 444 63.35 -26.61 12.20
C ALA A 444 64.55 -25.87 11.60
N TYR A 445 65.65 -26.59 11.41
CA TYR A 445 66.91 -26.00 10.99
C TYR A 445 66.92 -25.65 9.50
N GLY A 446 67.77 -24.70 9.13
CA GLY A 446 67.96 -24.29 7.74
C GLY A 446 69.06 -25.05 7.00
N GLY A 447 68.99 -25.02 5.67
CA GLY A 447 69.89 -25.75 4.76
C GLY A 447 71.25 -25.09 4.56
N GLY A 448 72.28 -25.89 4.29
CA GLY A 448 73.64 -25.43 4.00
C GLY A 448 73.71 -24.61 2.70
N ARG A 449 74.69 -23.70 2.61
CA ARG A 449 74.85 -22.84 1.41
C ARG A 449 75.37 -23.62 0.20
N GLY A 450 75.04 -23.17 -1.00
CA GLY A 450 75.81 -23.51 -2.20
C GLY A 450 77.21 -22.91 -2.08
N PHE A 451 78.25 -23.74 -2.22
CA PHE A 451 79.64 -23.35 -2.06
C PHE A 451 80.40 -23.29 -3.39
N PHE A 452 81.26 -22.29 -3.54
CA PHE A 452 82.15 -22.11 -4.68
C PHE A 452 83.47 -21.49 -4.23
N ASP A 453 84.59 -22.09 -4.62
CA ASP A 453 85.96 -21.67 -4.25
C ASP A 453 86.80 -21.16 -5.44
N GLY A 454 86.31 -21.32 -6.67
CA GLY A 454 87.05 -21.07 -7.90
C GLY A 454 86.88 -22.19 -8.92
N ASN A 455 87.02 -23.45 -8.47
CA ASN A 455 87.12 -24.62 -9.33
C ASN A 455 86.17 -25.77 -8.94
N TYR A 456 85.66 -25.81 -7.70
CA TYR A 456 84.82 -26.91 -7.20
C TYR A 456 83.47 -26.40 -6.69
N PRO A 457 82.44 -26.32 -7.55
CA PRO A 457 81.07 -25.99 -7.15
C PRO A 457 80.46 -27.16 -6.36
N GLN A 458 80.09 -26.95 -5.10
CA GLN A 458 79.67 -28.03 -4.20
C GLN A 458 78.35 -27.68 -3.50
N GLY A 459 77.34 -28.52 -3.71
CA GLY A 459 75.98 -28.28 -3.22
C GLY A 459 75.89 -28.34 -1.70
N GLY A 460 75.08 -27.46 -1.11
CA GLY A 460 74.89 -27.40 0.34
C GLY A 460 74.12 -28.60 0.89
N GLY A 461 74.41 -29.01 2.13
CA GLY A 461 73.69 -30.08 2.80
C GLY A 461 72.24 -29.69 3.09
N GLY A 462 71.31 -30.62 2.95
CA GLY A 462 69.93 -30.42 3.41
C GLY A 462 69.84 -30.49 4.94
N ALA A 463 68.92 -29.74 5.54
CA ALA A 463 68.80 -29.67 7.00
C ALA A 463 68.09 -30.89 7.60
N GLY A 464 68.32 -31.17 8.88
CA GLY A 464 67.63 -32.20 9.64
C GLY A 464 66.78 -31.64 10.78
N ALA A 465 66.04 -32.52 11.45
CA ALA A 465 65.20 -32.15 12.59
C ALA A 465 65.99 -31.87 13.89
N ALA A 466 67.30 -32.18 13.92
CA ALA A 466 68.18 -31.98 15.08
C ALA A 466 69.49 -31.22 14.76
N ALA A 467 69.76 -30.87 13.50
CA ALA A 467 70.87 -30.01 13.11
C ALA A 467 70.63 -29.35 11.74
N ALA A 468 71.29 -28.21 11.51
CA ALA A 468 71.34 -27.57 10.19
C ALA A 468 72.06 -28.44 9.15
N GLY A 469 71.82 -28.13 7.88
CA GLY A 469 72.64 -28.68 6.79
C GLY A 469 74.04 -28.08 6.89
N ILE A 470 75.07 -28.92 6.85
CA ILE A 470 76.46 -28.46 6.95
C ILE A 470 76.87 -27.86 5.59
N ASP A 471 77.66 -26.79 5.63
CA ASP A 471 78.26 -26.21 4.44
C ASP A 471 79.28 -27.17 3.80
N SER A 472 79.41 -27.10 2.48
CA SER A 472 80.41 -27.85 1.72
C SER A 472 81.84 -27.41 2.09
N VAL A 473 82.80 -28.34 1.99
CA VAL A 473 84.23 -28.11 2.23
C VAL A 473 85.05 -28.71 1.10
N ALA A 474 86.02 -27.95 0.58
CA ALA A 474 86.73 -28.20 -0.68
C ALA A 474 87.00 -29.70 -1.01
N GLY A 475 86.16 -30.26 -1.90
CA GLY A 475 86.16 -31.65 -2.37
C GLY A 475 84.88 -32.44 -2.02
N ALA A 476 84.14 -32.02 -0.98
CA ALA A 476 82.95 -32.69 -0.47
C ALA A 476 81.73 -31.75 -0.38
N GLY A 477 80.61 -32.20 -0.93
CA GLY A 477 79.31 -31.54 -0.77
C GLY A 477 78.89 -31.49 0.70
N GLY A 478 78.08 -30.49 1.06
CA GLY A 478 77.67 -30.28 2.44
C GLY A 478 76.98 -31.50 3.03
N ALA A 479 77.38 -31.93 4.22
CA ALA A 479 76.76 -33.07 4.90
C ALA A 479 75.36 -32.71 5.41
N GLY A 480 74.43 -33.66 5.33
CA GLY A 480 73.05 -33.45 5.74
C GLY A 480 72.86 -33.42 7.27
N GLY A 481 71.93 -32.59 7.73
CA GLY A 481 71.65 -32.43 9.16
C GLY A 481 71.03 -33.67 9.82
N GLY A 482 71.37 -33.93 11.08
CA GLY A 482 70.86 -35.08 11.85
C GLY A 482 69.38 -34.98 12.25
N PRO A 483 68.76 -36.07 12.74
CA PRO A 483 69.36 -37.39 12.96
C PRO A 483 69.44 -38.22 11.67
N GLY A 484 70.47 -39.08 11.55
CA GLY A 484 70.63 -39.92 10.36
C GLY A 484 70.79 -39.11 9.05
N GLY A 485 71.52 -38.00 9.14
CA GLY A 485 71.86 -37.17 7.97
C GLY A 485 72.96 -37.84 7.13
N ALA A 486 72.85 -37.76 5.81
CA ALA A 486 73.82 -38.40 4.92
C ALA A 486 75.12 -37.58 4.82
N ALA A 487 76.26 -38.28 4.84
CA ALA A 487 77.55 -37.65 4.60
C ALA A 487 77.64 -37.02 3.19
N GLY A 488 78.49 -36.00 3.04
CA GLY A 488 78.80 -35.43 1.73
C GLY A 488 79.23 -36.50 0.74
N ASN A 489 78.73 -36.42 -0.50
CA ASN A 489 79.01 -37.33 -1.61
C ASN A 489 78.51 -38.78 -1.45
N ALA A 490 77.87 -39.16 -0.34
CA ALA A 490 77.43 -40.55 -0.14
C ALA A 490 76.19 -40.92 -0.99
N ASP A 491 76.17 -42.13 -1.57
CA ASP A 491 74.98 -42.77 -2.14
C ASP A 491 73.98 -43.26 -1.07
N ALA A 492 73.87 -42.53 0.05
CA ALA A 492 73.08 -42.90 1.22
C ALA A 492 71.76 -42.12 1.27
N THR A 493 70.66 -42.85 1.46
CA THR A 493 69.33 -42.30 1.70
C THR A 493 69.25 -41.67 3.09
N ALA A 494 68.92 -40.39 3.18
CA ALA A 494 68.77 -39.70 4.46
C ALA A 494 67.33 -39.76 4.98
N PHE A 495 67.16 -40.23 6.22
CA PHE A 495 65.92 -39.99 6.97
C PHE A 495 65.89 -38.55 7.50
N GLY A 496 67.03 -38.06 7.99
CA GLY A 496 67.28 -36.64 8.25
C GLY A 496 67.58 -35.86 6.97
N GLY A 497 68.44 -34.86 7.07
CA GLY A 497 68.89 -34.06 5.93
C GLY A 497 69.81 -34.85 5.00
N ALA A 498 69.72 -34.59 3.70
CA ALA A 498 70.52 -35.29 2.70
C ALA A 498 71.83 -34.56 2.35
N GLY A 499 72.83 -35.34 1.90
CA GLY A 499 74.10 -34.80 1.43
C GLY A 499 73.94 -33.99 0.15
N GLY A 500 74.61 -32.84 0.09
CA GLY A 500 74.75 -32.06 -1.14
C GLY A 500 75.67 -32.74 -2.16
N GLY A 501 75.55 -32.31 -3.41
CA GLY A 501 76.40 -32.76 -4.50
C GLY A 501 77.86 -32.40 -4.25
N GLY A 502 78.74 -33.40 -4.34
CA GLY A 502 80.18 -33.20 -4.36
C GLY A 502 80.71 -32.72 -5.70
N ALA A 503 82.01 -32.42 -5.72
CA ALA A 503 82.76 -32.25 -6.96
C ALA A 503 82.51 -33.43 -7.92
N TRP A 504 82.71 -33.18 -9.22
CA TRP A 504 82.49 -34.16 -10.31
C TRP A 504 81.02 -34.54 -10.54
N ALA A 505 80.13 -33.54 -10.52
CA ALA A 505 78.76 -33.61 -11.02
C ALA A 505 77.86 -34.66 -10.32
N ASN A 506 77.89 -34.67 -8.99
CA ASN A 506 76.89 -35.38 -8.20
C ASN A 506 75.61 -34.54 -8.07
N PRO A 507 74.40 -35.12 -8.29
CA PRO A 507 73.14 -34.47 -7.94
C PRO A 507 73.02 -34.31 -6.42
N GLY A 508 72.21 -33.34 -6.01
CA GLY A 508 71.79 -33.24 -4.61
C GLY A 508 70.98 -34.47 -4.22
N ARG A 509 71.26 -35.06 -3.05
CA ARG A 509 70.60 -36.30 -2.63
C ARG A 509 69.24 -36.02 -1.98
N SER A 510 68.32 -36.97 -2.10
CA SER A 510 66.95 -36.84 -1.60
C SER A 510 66.82 -37.22 -0.12
N ALA A 511 65.88 -36.59 0.57
CA ALA A 511 65.61 -36.80 2.00
C ALA A 511 64.18 -37.29 2.27
N VAL A 512 63.95 -37.93 3.42
CA VAL A 512 62.59 -38.33 3.84
C VAL A 512 61.95 -37.19 4.64
N TYR A 513 62.49 -36.89 5.82
CA TYR A 513 61.95 -35.88 6.75
C TYR A 513 62.82 -34.61 6.83
N GLY A 514 64.12 -34.72 6.56
CA GLY A 514 64.98 -33.54 6.37
C GLY A 514 64.85 -32.91 4.99
N GLY A 515 65.61 -31.86 4.78
CA GLY A 515 65.74 -31.20 3.48
C GLY A 515 66.62 -31.98 2.51
N GLY A 516 66.37 -31.80 1.22
CA GLY A 516 67.21 -32.32 0.14
C GLY A 516 68.51 -31.53 0.00
N GLY A 517 69.57 -32.20 -0.46
CA GLY A 517 70.86 -31.56 -0.75
C GLY A 517 70.80 -30.69 -2.01
N GLY A 518 71.63 -29.65 -2.09
CA GLY A 518 71.83 -28.89 -3.32
C GLY A 518 72.65 -29.69 -4.35
N GLY A 519 72.46 -29.43 -5.64
CA GLY A 519 73.26 -30.01 -6.73
C GLY A 519 74.64 -29.34 -6.87
N ALA A 520 75.62 -30.09 -7.40
CA ALA A 520 76.92 -29.57 -7.82
C ALA A 520 76.97 -29.29 -9.33
N ALA A 521 77.82 -28.36 -9.75
CA ALA A 521 78.28 -28.26 -11.13
C ALA A 521 79.69 -28.84 -11.22
N ALA A 522 80.03 -29.47 -12.34
CA ALA A 522 81.41 -29.83 -12.65
C ALA A 522 81.56 -30.17 -14.13
N ASN A 523 82.78 -30.01 -14.65
CA ASN A 523 83.07 -30.19 -16.08
C ASN A 523 82.11 -29.36 -16.94
N TYR A 524 81.72 -28.18 -16.45
CA TYR A 524 80.82 -27.23 -17.09
C TYR A 524 79.36 -27.73 -17.24
N GLY A 525 79.02 -28.91 -16.72
CA GLY A 525 77.67 -29.44 -16.64
C GLY A 525 76.98 -29.15 -15.31
N SER A 526 75.65 -29.11 -15.33
CA SER A 526 74.79 -28.91 -14.17
C SER A 526 74.20 -30.22 -13.63
N THR A 527 73.79 -30.26 -12.36
CA THR A 527 73.02 -31.37 -11.79
C THR A 527 71.74 -30.91 -11.09
N PRO A 528 70.72 -31.78 -10.97
CA PRO A 528 69.49 -31.45 -10.27
C PRO A 528 69.67 -31.37 -8.74
N GLY A 529 68.75 -30.65 -8.10
CA GLY A 529 68.63 -30.58 -6.64
C GLY A 529 67.92 -31.79 -6.06
N GLY A 530 68.28 -32.16 -4.83
CA GLY A 530 67.66 -33.28 -4.12
C GLY A 530 66.23 -33.00 -3.71
N SER A 531 65.33 -33.94 -3.94
CA SER A 531 63.92 -33.83 -3.54
C SER A 531 63.71 -34.21 -2.08
N SER A 532 62.52 -34.00 -1.53
CA SER A 532 62.17 -34.57 -0.22
C SER A 532 60.72 -35.02 -0.17
N LEU A 533 60.43 -36.07 0.61
CA LEU A 533 59.06 -36.54 0.81
C LEU A 533 58.26 -35.58 1.70
N TYR A 534 58.84 -35.13 2.81
CA TYR A 534 58.17 -34.28 3.81
C TYR A 534 58.94 -33.01 4.18
N GLY A 535 60.28 -33.00 4.07
CA GLY A 535 61.09 -31.80 4.27
C GLY A 535 61.19 -30.94 3.01
N CYS A 536 62.09 -29.95 3.00
CA CYS A 536 62.18 -29.03 1.86
C CYS A 536 63.27 -29.46 0.85
N PRO A 537 62.99 -29.51 -0.45
CA PRO A 537 63.99 -29.87 -1.46
C PRO A 537 65.13 -28.85 -1.59
N GLY A 538 66.29 -29.36 -1.98
CA GLY A 538 67.47 -28.59 -2.36
C GLY A 538 67.42 -28.12 -3.82
N ALA A 539 68.26 -27.17 -4.16
CA ALA A 539 68.28 -26.51 -5.47
C ALA A 539 69.25 -27.18 -6.46
N ALA A 540 69.09 -26.88 -7.75
CA ALA A 540 70.05 -27.32 -8.77
C ALA A 540 71.30 -26.45 -8.84
N ALA A 541 72.34 -26.99 -9.48
CA ALA A 541 73.49 -26.22 -9.92
C ALA A 541 73.24 -25.54 -11.28
N GLY A 542 73.93 -24.42 -11.51
CA GLY A 542 73.96 -23.73 -12.80
C GLY A 542 74.78 -24.47 -13.86
N GLY A 543 74.50 -24.18 -15.13
CA GLY A 543 75.28 -24.65 -16.27
C GLY A 543 76.55 -23.83 -16.45
N GLY A 544 77.63 -24.47 -16.89
CA GLY A 544 78.89 -23.82 -17.23
C GLY A 544 79.10 -23.64 -18.73
N VAL A 545 80.34 -23.30 -19.10
CA VAL A 545 80.82 -23.22 -20.49
C VAL A 545 82.21 -23.86 -20.61
N SER A 546 82.37 -24.75 -21.58
CA SER A 546 83.54 -25.63 -21.68
C SER A 546 84.83 -24.95 -22.13
N ALA A 547 85.92 -25.21 -21.42
CA ALA A 547 87.28 -24.88 -21.84
C ALA A 547 87.78 -25.75 -23.02
N ALA A 548 87.35 -27.01 -23.08
CA ALA A 548 87.72 -27.96 -24.12
C ALA A 548 86.88 -27.80 -25.41
N SER A 549 85.81 -27.02 -25.35
CA SER A 549 85.02 -26.62 -26.51
C SER A 549 84.48 -25.19 -26.31
N PRO A 550 85.31 -24.15 -26.55
CA PRO A 550 84.94 -22.74 -26.40
C PRO A 550 83.87 -22.33 -27.43
N GLY A 551 82.63 -22.71 -27.15
CA GLY A 551 81.50 -22.70 -28.08
C GLY A 551 80.25 -23.42 -27.55
N VAL A 552 80.37 -24.21 -26.47
CA VAL A 552 79.26 -24.96 -25.88
C VAL A 552 78.97 -24.50 -24.43
N SER A 553 77.80 -23.92 -24.20
CA SER A 553 77.20 -23.71 -22.88
C SER A 553 76.35 -24.93 -22.48
N ALA A 554 76.13 -25.09 -21.17
CA ALA A 554 75.16 -26.05 -20.63
C ALA A 554 73.90 -25.34 -20.12
N ASN A 555 72.76 -26.02 -20.23
CA ASN A 555 71.57 -25.72 -19.42
C ASN A 555 71.92 -25.79 -17.92
N GLY A 556 71.13 -25.13 -17.08
CA GLY A 556 71.16 -25.40 -15.64
C GLY A 556 70.30 -26.62 -15.28
N GLY A 557 70.47 -27.14 -14.06
CA GLY A 557 69.68 -28.28 -13.57
C GLY A 557 68.29 -27.87 -13.08
N ALA A 558 67.38 -28.83 -12.91
CA ALA A 558 66.10 -28.62 -12.23
C ALA A 558 66.25 -28.80 -10.71
N GLY A 559 65.72 -27.87 -9.90
CA GLY A 559 65.69 -28.02 -8.44
C GLY A 559 64.85 -29.22 -8.00
N GLY A 560 64.99 -29.68 -6.76
CA GLY A 560 64.16 -30.78 -6.22
C GLY A 560 62.70 -30.35 -5.97
N THR A 561 61.80 -31.31 -5.76
CA THR A 561 60.39 -31.08 -5.43
C THR A 561 59.97 -31.78 -4.12
N ILE A 562 58.82 -31.41 -3.56
CA ILE A 562 58.23 -32.09 -2.39
C ILE A 562 57.39 -33.33 -2.79
N ASN A 563 57.14 -34.24 -1.84
CA ASN A 563 56.48 -35.53 -2.07
C ASN A 563 57.18 -36.42 -3.12
N SER A 564 58.47 -36.18 -3.38
CA SER A 564 59.28 -36.94 -4.34
C SER A 564 60.57 -37.41 -3.68
N TYR A 565 61.04 -38.59 -4.11
CA TYR A 565 62.34 -39.11 -3.73
C TYR A 565 63.36 -39.12 -4.90
N ALA A 566 62.93 -38.72 -6.10
CA ALA A 566 63.81 -38.53 -7.25
C ALA A 566 64.27 -37.07 -7.33
N ALA A 567 65.58 -36.83 -7.49
CA ALA A 567 66.14 -35.49 -7.63
C ALA A 567 65.60 -34.77 -8.89
N GLY A 568 65.42 -33.45 -8.80
CA GLY A 568 64.85 -32.62 -9.86
C GLY A 568 63.33 -32.43 -9.77
N SER A 569 62.71 -32.01 -10.88
CA SER A 569 61.27 -31.74 -11.05
C SER A 569 60.64 -30.59 -10.24
N GLY A 570 61.44 -29.81 -9.51
CA GLY A 570 61.10 -28.48 -8.99
C GLY A 570 61.32 -27.37 -10.03
N GLY A 571 61.88 -26.24 -9.60
CA GLY A 571 62.17 -25.10 -10.49
C GLY A 571 63.03 -25.51 -11.69
N THR A 572 62.56 -25.24 -12.91
CA THR A 572 63.25 -25.64 -14.15
C THR A 572 64.58 -24.90 -14.31
N GLY A 573 65.61 -25.62 -14.74
CA GLY A 573 66.88 -25.02 -15.12
C GLY A 573 66.73 -24.08 -16.32
N GLY A 574 67.59 -23.06 -16.37
CA GLY A 574 67.68 -22.15 -17.51
C GLY A 574 68.21 -22.86 -18.76
N THR A 575 67.77 -22.40 -19.93
CA THR A 575 68.28 -22.84 -21.24
C THR A 575 69.60 -22.15 -21.60
N VAL A 576 70.45 -22.83 -22.37
CA VAL A 576 71.72 -22.34 -22.97
C VAL A 576 71.72 -20.86 -23.41
N GLU A 577 72.91 -20.28 -23.43
CA GLU A 577 73.19 -18.85 -23.71
C GLU A 577 72.60 -17.87 -22.69
N GLY A 578 72.78 -18.20 -21.40
CA GLY A 578 72.52 -17.30 -20.28
C GLY A 578 71.06 -17.22 -19.83
N GLY A 579 70.21 -18.18 -20.23
CA GLY A 579 68.84 -18.28 -19.72
C GLY A 579 68.81 -18.37 -18.20
N ALA A 580 68.00 -17.52 -17.57
CA ALA A 580 67.72 -17.60 -16.14
C ALA A 580 66.85 -18.83 -15.83
N ALA A 581 66.97 -19.36 -14.62
CA ALA A 581 66.15 -20.48 -14.15
C ALA A 581 64.80 -20.03 -13.58
N SER A 582 63.84 -20.95 -13.57
CA SER A 582 62.59 -20.77 -12.82
C SER A 582 62.82 -20.91 -11.33
N ALA A 583 62.12 -20.09 -10.55
CA ALA A 583 61.97 -20.28 -9.12
C ALA A 583 61.26 -21.61 -8.81
N GLY A 584 61.50 -22.15 -7.62
CA GLY A 584 60.70 -23.26 -7.09
C GLY A 584 59.29 -22.81 -6.69
N THR A 585 58.30 -23.69 -6.83
CA THR A 585 56.90 -23.41 -6.48
C THR A 585 56.77 -22.99 -5.02
N SER A 586 56.10 -21.87 -4.74
CA SER A 586 55.75 -21.44 -3.39
C SER A 586 54.54 -22.21 -2.85
N ARG A 587 54.55 -22.57 -1.57
CA ARG A 587 53.46 -23.26 -0.84
C ARG A 587 53.19 -22.68 0.55
N SER A 588 53.59 -21.43 0.75
CA SER A 588 53.31 -20.64 1.96
C SER A 588 51.83 -20.72 2.38
N GLY A 589 51.60 -20.90 3.68
CA GLY A 589 50.28 -21.06 4.29
C GLY A 589 49.70 -22.49 4.24
N THR A 590 50.30 -23.41 3.48
CA THR A 590 49.76 -24.79 3.32
C THR A 590 50.36 -25.83 4.27
N GLY A 591 51.35 -25.45 5.08
CA GLY A 591 52.09 -26.38 5.94
C GLY A 591 53.03 -27.34 5.18
N LYS A 592 53.35 -27.02 3.93
CA LYS A 592 54.28 -27.78 3.07
C LYS A 592 55.40 -26.88 2.57
N CYS A 593 56.59 -27.43 2.35
CA CYS A 593 57.70 -26.69 1.76
C CYS A 593 57.42 -26.25 0.31
N GLY A 594 58.09 -25.19 -0.11
CA GLY A 594 58.25 -24.85 -1.53
C GLY A 594 59.34 -25.69 -2.21
N ASP A 595 59.39 -25.65 -3.54
CA ASP A 595 60.36 -26.44 -4.31
C ASP A 595 61.76 -25.80 -4.36
N GLY A 596 62.77 -26.57 -4.74
CA GLY A 596 64.11 -26.05 -5.00
C GLY A 596 64.14 -25.21 -6.28
N GLY A 597 64.95 -24.15 -6.29
CA GLY A 597 65.18 -23.33 -7.48
C GLY A 597 65.98 -24.07 -8.56
N GLY A 598 65.71 -23.75 -9.83
CA GLY A 598 66.52 -24.24 -10.96
C GLY A 598 67.89 -23.56 -11.02
N GLY A 599 68.85 -24.18 -11.69
CA GLY A 599 70.14 -23.54 -11.99
C GLY A 599 70.06 -22.64 -13.22
N GLY A 600 70.77 -21.52 -13.22
CA GLY A 600 70.90 -20.66 -14.42
C GLY A 600 71.88 -21.24 -15.44
N ALA A 601 71.71 -20.94 -16.73
CA ALA A 601 72.52 -21.54 -17.79
C ALA A 601 73.86 -20.83 -18.03
N GLY A 602 74.81 -21.56 -18.64
CA GLY A 602 76.06 -20.99 -19.14
C GLY A 602 75.82 -20.03 -20.32
N ASN A 603 76.73 -19.08 -20.53
CA ASN A 603 76.68 -18.12 -21.64
C ASN A 603 78.06 -17.97 -22.32
N ASN A 604 78.09 -18.13 -23.64
CA ASN A 604 79.31 -18.08 -24.45
C ASN A 604 79.70 -16.68 -24.91
N ALA A 605 78.79 -15.70 -24.83
CA ALA A 605 78.99 -14.34 -25.33
C ALA A 605 78.47 -13.23 -24.40
N GLY A 606 78.15 -13.53 -23.14
CA GLY A 606 77.67 -12.54 -22.16
C GLY A 606 77.59 -13.07 -20.73
N ASN A 607 76.72 -12.45 -19.92
CA ASN A 607 76.52 -12.83 -18.52
C ASN A 607 75.87 -14.22 -18.39
N GLY A 608 76.30 -15.00 -17.41
CA GLY A 608 75.66 -16.27 -17.07
C GLY A 608 74.23 -16.08 -16.52
N GLY A 609 73.36 -17.06 -16.73
CA GLY A 609 71.97 -16.99 -16.30
C GLY A 609 71.82 -17.00 -14.78
N ALA A 610 70.86 -16.25 -14.24
CA ALA A 610 70.58 -16.25 -12.81
C ALA A 610 69.98 -17.60 -12.34
N GLY A 611 70.40 -18.06 -11.15
CA GLY A 611 69.77 -19.18 -10.47
C GLY A 611 68.37 -18.82 -9.96
N GLY A 612 67.43 -19.74 -10.07
CA GLY A 612 66.07 -19.57 -9.59
C GLY A 612 66.01 -19.52 -8.06
N THR A 613 65.13 -18.70 -7.50
CA THR A 613 64.92 -18.65 -6.05
C THR A 613 64.28 -19.94 -5.55
N GLY A 614 64.57 -20.30 -4.30
CA GLY A 614 63.88 -21.37 -3.61
C GLY A 614 62.43 -20.99 -3.28
N GLY A 615 61.51 -21.92 -3.50
CA GLY A 615 60.10 -21.74 -3.17
C GLY A 615 59.92 -21.55 -1.67
N ALA A 616 59.12 -20.55 -1.28
CA ALA A 616 58.78 -20.35 0.12
C ALA A 616 57.68 -21.33 0.55
N PRO A 617 57.77 -21.99 1.72
CA PRO A 617 58.88 -21.93 2.67
C PRO A 617 59.99 -22.97 2.39
N GLY A 618 61.23 -22.62 2.74
CA GLY A 618 62.35 -23.54 2.95
C GLY A 618 63.02 -24.20 1.75
N GLY A 619 62.54 -24.01 0.51
CA GLY A 619 63.21 -24.54 -0.68
C GLY A 619 64.61 -23.93 -0.89
N GLY A 620 65.59 -24.72 -1.34
CA GLY A 620 66.93 -24.22 -1.63
C GLY A 620 66.99 -23.27 -2.84
N GLY A 621 67.92 -22.31 -2.84
CA GLY A 621 68.18 -21.39 -3.95
C GLY A 621 69.17 -21.95 -4.98
N GLY A 622 68.88 -21.80 -6.28
CA GLY A 622 69.63 -22.41 -7.38
C GLY A 622 70.98 -21.75 -7.69
N GLY A 623 71.91 -22.51 -8.26
CA GLY A 623 73.21 -21.98 -8.68
C GLY A 623 73.14 -21.10 -9.94
N GLY A 624 73.92 -20.02 -9.99
CA GLY A 624 74.03 -19.17 -11.18
C GLY A 624 74.91 -19.78 -12.27
N GLY A 625 74.67 -19.49 -13.55
CA GLY A 625 75.44 -20.05 -14.66
C GLY A 625 76.78 -19.36 -14.92
N GLY A 626 77.70 -20.02 -15.64
CA GLY A 626 78.99 -19.42 -16.05
C GLY A 626 78.83 -18.38 -17.16
N GLY A 627 79.63 -17.30 -17.16
CA GLY A 627 79.52 -16.21 -18.15
C GLY A 627 80.87 -15.59 -18.54
N THR A 628 80.96 -14.95 -19.72
CA THR A 628 82.24 -14.42 -20.23
C THR A 628 82.70 -13.15 -19.50
N THR A 629 81.75 -12.29 -19.14
CA THR A 629 81.94 -11.04 -18.39
C THR A 629 81.75 -11.28 -16.90
N THR A 630 80.52 -11.65 -16.53
CA THR A 630 80.13 -11.98 -15.15
C THR A 630 79.33 -13.28 -15.18
N GLY A 631 79.56 -14.18 -14.23
CA GLY A 631 78.64 -15.29 -14.03
C GLY A 631 77.26 -14.82 -13.54
N GLY A 632 76.27 -15.70 -13.60
CA GLY A 632 74.96 -15.43 -13.01
C GLY A 632 75.03 -15.39 -11.48
N ALA A 633 74.17 -14.60 -10.86
CA ALA A 633 73.95 -14.68 -9.42
C ALA A 633 73.27 -16.01 -9.05
N GLY A 634 73.59 -16.55 -7.87
CA GLY A 634 72.82 -17.62 -7.27
C GLY A 634 71.46 -17.12 -6.81
N GLY A 635 70.44 -17.98 -6.88
CA GLY A 635 69.12 -17.72 -6.34
C GLY A 635 69.14 -17.68 -4.81
N ALA A 636 68.33 -16.81 -4.23
CA ALA A 636 68.07 -16.80 -2.79
C ALA A 636 67.32 -18.06 -2.35
N GLY A 637 67.64 -18.57 -1.17
CA GLY A 637 66.88 -19.64 -0.51
C GLY A 637 65.55 -19.14 0.04
N GLY A 638 64.52 -19.98 -0.02
CA GLY A 638 63.20 -19.67 0.50
C GLY A 638 63.24 -19.41 2.01
N ARG A 639 62.57 -18.35 2.46
CA ARG A 639 62.36 -18.07 3.90
C ARG A 639 61.72 -19.27 4.61
N GLY A 640 61.82 -19.32 5.92
CA GLY A 640 61.03 -20.24 6.73
C GLY A 640 59.57 -19.83 6.83
N GLU A 641 58.81 -20.63 7.58
CA GLU A 641 57.41 -20.36 7.97
C GLU A 641 57.09 -21.16 9.23
N VAL A 642 56.18 -20.65 10.06
CA VAL A 642 55.61 -21.41 11.18
C VAL A 642 54.09 -21.34 11.10
N ILE A 643 53.42 -22.47 11.22
CA ILE A 643 51.95 -22.54 11.30
C ILE A 643 51.57 -23.16 12.64
N VAL A 644 50.69 -22.49 13.36
CA VAL A 644 50.10 -22.97 14.61
C VAL A 644 48.62 -23.19 14.40
N ILE A 645 48.13 -24.39 14.67
CA ILE A 645 46.72 -24.78 14.53
C ILE A 645 46.22 -25.19 15.91
N THR A 646 45.15 -24.57 16.39
CA THR A 646 44.58 -24.79 17.73
C THR A 646 43.14 -25.28 17.61
N TRP A 647 42.82 -26.45 18.16
CA TRP A 647 41.46 -26.99 18.23
C TRP A 647 40.85 -26.78 19.62
N PHE A 648 39.50 -26.72 19.70
CA PHE A 648 38.75 -26.27 20.88
C PHE A 648 37.71 -27.28 21.41
#